data_AF-A0A9D1Q345-F1
#
_entry.id   AF-A0A9D1Q345-F1
#
_cell.length_a   1.000
_cell.length_b   1.000
_cell.length_c   1.000
_cell.angle_alpha   90.00
_cell.angle_beta   90.00
_cell.angle_gamma   90.00
#
_symmetry.space_group_name_H-M   'P 1'
#
loop_
_entity.id
_entity.type
_entity.pdbx_description
1 polymer ?
#
loop_
_entity_poly.entity_id
_entity_poly.type
_entity_poly.pdbx_seq_one_letter_code
_entity_poly.pdbx_strand_id
1 'polypeptide(L)'
;MSSFEMRIGLEVHCELKTRTKLLCSCRNSFGDEPGANCCPVCTGYPGALPSLNKSAVIMAVTAALALNCEPSEMCAWDRKNYFYPDLPKAWQTTQYFMPIAREGEFFFSSGGEKKSVGIARIQLEEDAGKLVHRGGVTTIDFNRCGVPLIEIVTRPSLSSPKEAADALSAIKTAMKYAGVSDVKMQEGSLRCDVNLSVKKSGAEWGERTEAKNLASIKAVEKYCEYEARRQISLLQSGAEVERCTMRWDDERQTASVMRRKESAPDYRYIGEPDIPPVIISKRLVERLKAAMPPTKEQRVARYTDEYSLPGYDAEILCQDKAVSDLFEAAVAAGMPPKSASNVIMTEILQLAKQPGSEDYSVRIGGKTLYDVWNMVKKGEISSVAAKHKLLPALWASDESAALLAEKLNIRRLDESQTYEAAEKVIAKNEKAVREYLNGSEKVFFYLVGQVMKVTEGNCDPDVVHRVIKEILNQNRRNTMKVYRTEYPNPQFERENWLSLNGKWEFEIDNARVGMGKKYWLRSSLDGEINVPFCPESKLSGVGNTDFMSVVWYKKTVTVPESMRGKRVFLHFGAVDWKSTVFINGEKVTEHVGGYVPFKTEVTSFGEKFDVTVCAEDPVYDDNYGHGKQCPVLESRGCDYTRTTGIWQSVWLEAVGERYIENFRVTPNVDACEIILEVEAKDAYGAEVQAVATYEGKKQGEVRFKIVDGSTTVHMSLDELHLWELGKGRLYDLQLNLIYNGKVTDSVKSYFGMRSVMFDGKKFLLNGKSVFGRFILDQGFYSDGIYTAPTTDRFEQDIRLSMDMGFNGARLHEKIFEPQALYYCDKMGYMVWEEYPNWGLDRASFDCVNKYLYEWMEAVKRDYNHPSIIGWCVLNEVWDAGRRRISDEAVKIAYYATKWYDKSRPVIDTSGGFHVVTDTFDVHDYEGDLDKFAAKYEKGQYITFDKIQKYEGQPYWISEYGGIKYIPFGDRDKGSWGYGNAAADEAEFLKRYCSITSSIMKNPETWALCYTQLYDVEQEVNGLYTYERKCKFSPEGVKAIHDCTAAKAAIED
;
A
#
# COMPACT_ATOMS: atom_id res chain seq x y z
N MET A 1 -59.99 -1.10 39.51
CA MET A 1 -59.91 -1.02 38.03
C MET A 1 -60.68 -2.13 37.31
N SER A 2 -61.18 -3.19 37.99
CA SER A 2 -61.81 -4.37 37.36
C SER A 2 -63.18 -4.16 36.68
N SER A 3 -63.74 -2.94 36.69
CA SER A 3 -65.05 -2.62 36.09
C SER A 3 -64.99 -1.62 34.92
N PHE A 4 -63.79 -1.20 34.51
CA PHE A 4 -63.57 -0.26 33.42
C PHE A 4 -62.50 -0.78 32.46
N GLU A 5 -62.72 -0.57 31.17
CA GLU A 5 -61.78 -0.87 30.09
C GLU A 5 -61.22 0.44 29.53
N MET A 6 -59.95 0.45 29.15
CA MET A 6 -59.34 1.58 28.46
C MET A 6 -58.76 1.16 27.12
N ARG A 7 -58.74 2.10 26.17
CA ARG A 7 -58.03 1.96 24.90
C ARG A 7 -57.18 3.19 24.68
N ILE A 8 -55.92 2.93 24.31
CA ILE A 8 -54.92 3.95 24.04
C ILE A 8 -54.44 3.77 22.61
N GLY A 9 -54.41 4.87 21.87
CA GLY A 9 -53.78 4.97 20.55
C GLY A 9 -52.62 5.96 20.60
N LEU A 10 -51.54 5.64 19.90
CA LEU A 10 -50.35 6.46 19.81
C LEU A 10 -50.23 7.03 18.39
N GLU A 11 -49.91 8.31 18.30
CA GLU A 11 -49.52 8.97 17.08
C GLU A 11 -48.07 9.42 17.27
N VAL A 12 -47.16 8.74 16.58
CA VAL A 12 -45.72 8.90 16.80
C VAL A 12 -45.12 9.59 15.59
N HIS A 13 -44.63 10.81 15.78
CA HIS A 13 -43.89 11.55 14.76
C HIS A 13 -42.40 11.28 14.92
N CYS A 14 -41.77 10.78 13.86
CA CYS A 14 -40.37 10.38 13.86
C CYS A 14 -39.63 11.09 12.72
N GLU A 15 -38.65 11.91 13.06
CA GLU A 15 -37.84 12.68 12.11
C GLU A 15 -36.85 11.74 11.40
N LEU A 16 -36.82 11.77 10.07
CA LEU A 16 -35.91 10.93 9.30
C LEU A 16 -34.53 11.58 9.19
N LYS A 17 -33.47 10.79 9.43
CA LYS A 17 -32.07 11.26 9.40
C LYS A 17 -31.48 11.38 7.99
N THR A 18 -32.19 12.05 7.09
CA THR A 18 -31.72 12.36 5.74
C THR A 18 -30.64 13.44 5.74
N ARG A 19 -29.85 13.54 4.66
CA ARG A 19 -28.87 14.64 4.49
C ARG A 19 -29.54 15.98 4.14
N THR A 20 -30.60 15.92 3.34
CA THR A 20 -31.37 17.08 2.87
C THR A 20 -32.82 17.00 3.33
N LYS A 21 -33.52 18.13 3.29
CA LYS A 21 -34.94 18.24 3.61
C LYS A 21 -35.84 17.42 2.65
N LEU A 22 -37.13 17.33 2.96
CA LEU A 22 -38.08 16.46 2.24
C LEU A 22 -38.35 16.96 0.82
N LEU A 23 -38.50 18.27 0.66
CA LEU A 23 -38.96 18.90 -0.59
C LEU A 23 -37.95 19.89 -1.18
N CYS A 24 -36.72 19.96 -0.64
CA CYS A 24 -35.67 20.84 -1.15
C CYS A 24 -34.27 20.32 -0.78
N SER A 25 -33.24 20.97 -1.32
CA SER A 25 -31.83 20.61 -1.13
C SER A 25 -31.18 21.19 0.14
N CYS A 26 -31.93 21.92 0.98
CA CYS A 26 -31.40 22.42 2.26
C CYS A 26 -30.92 21.28 3.14
N ARG A 27 -29.87 21.55 3.91
CA ARG A 27 -29.34 20.63 4.92
C ARG A 27 -30.40 20.31 5.98
N ASN A 28 -30.52 19.04 6.34
CA ASN A 28 -31.26 18.61 7.52
C ASN A 28 -30.26 18.53 8.69
N SER A 29 -30.28 19.52 9.58
CA SER A 29 -29.32 19.67 10.68
C SER A 29 -29.98 20.40 11.84
N PHE A 30 -29.65 19.97 13.05
CA PHE A 30 -30.15 20.54 14.31
C PHE A 30 -29.08 21.42 14.96
N GLY A 31 -29.49 22.55 15.53
CA GLY A 31 -28.62 23.40 16.36
C GLY A 31 -27.87 24.52 15.64
N ASP A 32 -28.04 24.66 14.32
CA ASP A 32 -27.48 25.77 13.55
C ASP A 32 -28.17 27.11 13.83
N GLU A 33 -27.55 28.22 13.42
CA GLU A 33 -28.10 29.57 13.61
C GLU A 33 -29.50 29.72 12.96
N PRO A 34 -30.45 30.45 13.58
CA PRO A 34 -31.80 30.61 13.05
C PRO A 34 -31.83 31.06 11.58
N GLY A 35 -32.51 30.31 10.73
CA GLY A 35 -32.62 30.60 9.30
C GLY A 35 -31.43 30.16 8.42
N ALA A 36 -30.35 29.61 8.98
CA ALA A 36 -29.18 29.16 8.23
C ALA A 36 -29.48 28.04 7.20
N ASN A 37 -30.46 27.19 7.49
CA ASN A 37 -30.81 26.01 6.68
C ASN A 37 -32.10 26.22 5.88
N CYS A 38 -32.24 27.37 5.22
CA CYS A 38 -33.47 27.78 4.52
C CYS A 38 -33.26 28.05 3.03
N CYS A 39 -34.32 27.87 2.23
CA CYS A 39 -34.37 28.23 0.80
C CYS A 39 -35.80 28.64 0.42
N PRO A 40 -36.00 29.24 -0.77
CA PRO A 40 -37.32 29.67 -1.23
C PRO A 40 -38.44 28.63 -1.12
N VAL A 41 -38.13 27.33 -1.28
CA VAL A 41 -39.13 26.25 -1.20
C VAL A 41 -39.61 26.03 0.23
N CYS A 42 -38.70 25.81 1.18
CA CYS A 42 -39.08 25.50 2.56
C CYS A 42 -39.59 26.74 3.33
N THR A 43 -39.26 27.94 2.85
CA THR A 43 -39.81 29.21 3.37
C THR A 43 -41.03 29.71 2.60
N GLY A 44 -41.55 28.94 1.64
CA GLY A 44 -42.82 29.25 0.95
C GLY A 44 -42.81 30.53 0.11
N TYR A 45 -41.68 30.86 -0.53
CA TYR A 45 -41.61 32.02 -1.42
C TYR A 45 -42.50 31.84 -2.66
N PRO A 46 -43.08 32.94 -3.19
CA PRO A 46 -43.88 32.89 -4.42
C PRO A 46 -43.10 32.27 -5.59
N GLY A 47 -43.73 31.32 -6.28
CA GLY A 47 -43.15 30.63 -7.45
C GLY A 47 -42.20 29.46 -7.12
N ALA A 48 -41.97 29.15 -5.85
CA ALA A 48 -41.15 28.00 -5.46
C ALA A 48 -41.93 26.67 -5.59
N LEU A 49 -41.29 25.64 -6.16
CA LEU A 49 -41.86 24.30 -6.33
C LEU A 49 -41.09 23.25 -5.51
N PRO A 50 -41.78 22.22 -4.97
CA PRO A 50 -41.17 21.14 -4.22
C PRO A 50 -40.37 20.17 -5.11
N SER A 51 -39.27 19.64 -4.56
CA SER A 51 -38.49 18.55 -5.17
C SER A 51 -38.28 17.42 -4.16
N LEU A 52 -38.92 16.28 -4.40
CA LEU A 52 -39.02 15.19 -3.44
C LEU A 52 -37.69 14.48 -3.19
N ASN A 53 -37.37 14.29 -1.91
CA ASN A 53 -36.20 13.56 -1.45
C ASN A 53 -36.39 12.03 -1.55
N LYS A 54 -35.68 11.41 -2.49
CA LYS A 54 -35.68 9.96 -2.68
C LYS A 54 -35.25 9.18 -1.42
N SER A 55 -34.29 9.67 -0.66
CA SER A 55 -33.82 9.00 0.55
C SER A 55 -34.88 9.00 1.65
N ALA A 56 -35.70 10.07 1.75
CA ALA A 56 -36.81 10.12 2.69
C ALA A 56 -37.86 9.04 2.38
N VAL A 57 -38.20 8.85 1.10
CA VAL A 57 -39.11 7.78 0.65
C VAL A 57 -38.54 6.41 0.99
N ILE A 58 -37.25 6.17 0.69
CA ILE A 58 -36.59 4.89 1.02
C ILE A 58 -36.63 4.63 2.53
N MET A 59 -36.25 5.60 3.36
CA MET A 59 -36.27 5.47 4.82
C MET A 59 -37.68 5.24 5.36
N ALA A 60 -38.70 5.86 4.79
CA ALA A 60 -40.09 5.65 5.19
C ALA A 60 -40.60 4.24 4.82
N VAL A 61 -40.20 3.69 3.67
CA VAL A 61 -40.45 2.28 3.32
C VAL A 61 -39.71 1.33 4.26
N THR A 62 -38.44 1.61 4.57
CA THR A 62 -37.66 0.85 5.54
C THR A 62 -38.32 0.85 6.93
N ALA A 63 -38.82 2.01 7.38
CA ALA A 63 -39.57 2.14 8.63
C ALA A 63 -40.84 1.29 8.63
N ALA A 64 -41.58 1.29 7.51
CA ALA A 64 -42.75 0.44 7.35
C ALA A 64 -42.42 -1.05 7.46
N LEU A 65 -41.37 -1.51 6.77
CA LEU A 65 -40.90 -2.89 6.85
C LEU A 65 -40.45 -3.27 8.28
N ALA A 66 -39.78 -2.36 8.98
CA ALA A 66 -39.34 -2.57 10.37
C ALA A 66 -40.50 -2.76 11.36
N LEU A 67 -41.68 -2.21 11.04
CA LEU A 67 -42.91 -2.35 11.82
C LEU A 67 -43.87 -3.39 11.24
N ASN A 68 -43.39 -4.25 10.33
CA ASN A 68 -44.16 -5.25 9.59
C ASN A 68 -45.43 -4.69 8.90
N CYS A 69 -45.38 -3.45 8.44
CA CYS A 69 -46.40 -2.87 7.59
C CYS A 69 -46.13 -3.25 6.12
N GLU A 70 -47.20 -3.34 5.32
CA GLU A 70 -47.06 -3.48 3.87
C GLU A 70 -46.90 -2.10 3.21
N PRO A 71 -45.78 -1.83 2.52
CA PRO A 71 -45.63 -0.59 1.75
C PRO A 71 -46.63 -0.54 0.60
N SER A 72 -47.29 0.60 0.41
CA SER A 72 -48.22 0.82 -0.70
C SER A 72 -47.50 0.72 -2.05
N GLU A 73 -48.08 0.08 -3.07
CA GLU A 73 -47.50 0.05 -4.43
C GLU A 73 -47.39 1.46 -5.04
N MET A 74 -48.25 2.38 -4.59
CA MET A 74 -48.24 3.79 -4.96
C MET A 74 -48.62 4.65 -3.75
N CYS A 75 -47.93 5.77 -3.57
CA CYS A 75 -48.31 6.80 -2.61
C CYS A 75 -48.40 8.17 -3.28
N ALA A 76 -49.20 9.07 -2.71
CA ALA A 76 -49.41 10.42 -3.24
C ALA A 76 -49.43 11.44 -2.10
N TRP A 77 -49.29 12.70 -2.48
CA TRP A 77 -49.10 13.82 -1.56
C TRP A 77 -50.34 14.68 -1.47
N ASP A 78 -50.57 15.25 -0.29
CA ASP A 78 -51.73 16.05 0.05
C ASP A 78 -51.31 17.32 0.79
N ARG A 79 -52.04 18.41 0.58
CA ARG A 79 -51.91 19.65 1.35
C ARG A 79 -52.86 19.62 2.53
N LYS A 80 -52.31 19.64 3.75
CA LYS A 80 -53.04 19.87 5.00
C LYS A 80 -53.03 21.37 5.29
N ASN A 81 -54.13 22.06 5.00
CA ASN A 81 -54.19 23.52 5.00
C ASN A 81 -54.48 24.07 6.41
N TYR A 82 -53.57 24.87 6.95
CA TYR A 82 -53.77 25.64 8.19
C TYR A 82 -52.76 26.78 8.30
N PHE A 83 -53.19 27.90 8.91
CA PHE A 83 -52.35 29.07 9.11
C PHE A 83 -51.71 29.01 10.50
N TYR A 84 -50.37 28.99 10.53
CA TYR A 84 -49.62 29.13 11.76
C TYR A 84 -48.25 29.78 11.45
N PRO A 85 -47.67 30.61 12.35
CA PRO A 85 -46.47 31.39 12.01
C PRO A 85 -45.23 30.56 11.66
N ASP A 86 -45.13 29.32 12.15
CA ASP A 86 -44.03 28.41 11.84
C ASP A 86 -44.21 27.64 10.53
N LEU A 87 -45.33 27.83 9.83
CA LEU A 87 -45.66 27.13 8.58
C LEU A 87 -45.84 28.15 7.46
N PRO A 88 -44.76 28.58 6.80
CA PRO A 88 -44.79 29.74 5.90
C PRO A 88 -45.60 29.51 4.62
N LYS A 89 -45.79 28.25 4.21
CA LYS A 89 -46.65 27.91 3.05
C LYS A 89 -48.15 28.05 3.34
N ALA A 90 -48.56 28.09 4.61
CA ALA A 90 -49.97 27.95 5.04
C ALA A 90 -50.62 26.58 4.72
N TRP A 91 -49.83 25.60 4.27
CA TRP A 91 -50.17 24.19 4.27
C TRP A 91 -48.94 23.33 4.56
N GLN A 92 -49.17 22.18 5.17
CA GLN A 92 -48.18 21.14 5.40
C GLN A 92 -48.38 20.06 4.33
N THR A 93 -47.32 19.72 3.62
CA THR A 93 -47.32 18.62 2.65
C THR A 93 -47.22 17.28 3.39
N THR A 94 -48.23 16.41 3.25
CA THR A 94 -48.38 15.14 3.98
C THR A 94 -49.00 14.07 3.08
N GLN A 95 -49.42 12.92 3.62
CA GLN A 95 -50.15 11.87 2.91
C GLN A 95 -51.36 11.43 3.72
N TYR A 96 -52.55 11.88 3.33
CA TYR A 96 -53.81 11.51 3.95
C TYR A 96 -54.53 10.42 3.16
N PHE A 97 -54.71 10.62 1.84
CA PHE A 97 -55.48 9.68 1.02
C PHE A 97 -54.67 8.46 0.60
N MET A 98 -53.38 8.61 0.30
CA MET A 98 -52.52 7.52 -0.18
C MET A 98 -51.18 7.48 0.59
N PRO A 99 -51.22 7.03 1.87
CA PRO A 99 -50.04 6.95 2.72
C PRO A 99 -49.03 5.91 2.21
N ILE A 100 -47.77 6.05 2.63
CA ILE A 100 -46.67 5.19 2.19
C ILE A 100 -46.83 3.73 2.63
N ALA A 101 -47.49 3.48 3.76
CA ALA A 101 -47.83 2.14 4.21
C ALA A 101 -49.15 2.13 5.00
N ARG A 102 -49.84 1.00 4.95
CA ARG A 102 -51.08 0.74 5.71
C ARG A 102 -51.00 -0.62 6.37
N GLU A 103 -51.81 -0.81 7.41
CA GLU A 103 -52.12 -2.12 7.99
C GLU A 103 -50.88 -2.98 8.30
N GLY A 104 -50.28 -2.74 9.47
CA GLY A 104 -49.18 -3.56 9.99
C GLY A 104 -49.43 -4.08 11.40
N GLU A 105 -48.51 -4.92 11.88
CA GLU A 105 -48.52 -5.42 13.24
C GLU A 105 -47.12 -5.35 13.86
N PHE A 106 -47.02 -4.70 15.01
CA PHE A 106 -45.78 -4.53 15.72
C PHE A 106 -45.79 -5.28 17.05
N PHE A 107 -44.71 -6.01 17.35
CA PHE A 107 -44.57 -6.81 18.56
C PHE A 107 -43.71 -6.09 19.62
N PHE A 108 -44.10 -6.18 20.87
CA PHE A 108 -43.37 -5.61 22.00
C PHE A 108 -43.51 -6.49 23.25
N SER A 109 -42.61 -6.33 24.22
CA SER A 109 -42.68 -7.04 25.50
C SER A 109 -43.19 -6.11 26.59
N SER A 110 -44.17 -6.55 27.37
CA SER A 110 -44.68 -5.80 28.52
C SER A 110 -44.98 -6.76 29.67
N GLY A 111 -44.41 -6.49 30.85
CA GLY A 111 -44.58 -7.36 32.03
C GLY A 111 -44.00 -8.78 31.90
N GLY A 112 -43.05 -9.00 30.99
CA GLY A 112 -42.48 -10.33 30.71
C GLY A 112 -43.24 -11.15 29.65
N GLU A 113 -44.35 -10.63 29.13
CA GLU A 113 -45.13 -11.26 28.06
C GLU A 113 -44.94 -10.54 26.73
N LYS A 114 -44.97 -11.30 25.63
CA LYS A 114 -44.94 -10.77 24.26
C LYS A 114 -46.36 -10.37 23.84
N LYS A 115 -46.54 -9.12 23.43
CA LYS A 115 -47.81 -8.54 22.96
C LYS A 115 -47.65 -7.96 21.56
N SER A 116 -48.76 -7.61 20.92
CA SER A 116 -48.78 -6.92 19.62
C SER A 116 -49.74 -5.74 19.61
N VAL A 117 -49.45 -4.77 18.74
CA VAL A 117 -50.29 -3.61 18.45
C VAL A 117 -50.37 -3.41 16.94
N GLY A 118 -51.57 -3.20 16.43
CA GLY A 118 -51.77 -2.92 15.02
C GLY A 118 -51.31 -1.50 14.66
N ILE A 119 -50.69 -1.33 13.49
CA ILE A 119 -50.37 -0.04 12.89
C ILE A 119 -51.43 0.25 11.83
N ALA A 120 -52.16 1.36 11.97
CA ALA A 120 -53.20 1.74 11.02
C ALA A 120 -52.58 2.30 9.73
N ARG A 121 -51.61 3.20 9.86
CA ARG A 121 -50.91 3.83 8.74
C ARG A 121 -49.55 4.38 9.14
N ILE A 122 -48.69 4.52 8.14
CA ILE A 122 -47.48 5.34 8.20
C ILE A 122 -47.56 6.33 7.04
N GLN A 123 -47.40 7.61 7.31
CA GLN A 123 -47.42 8.68 6.29
C GLN A 123 -46.13 9.50 6.37
N LEU A 124 -45.64 9.95 5.22
CA LEU A 124 -44.50 10.86 5.13
C LEU A 124 -45.01 12.30 5.05
N GLU A 125 -44.42 13.21 5.81
CA GLU A 125 -44.80 14.61 5.84
C GLU A 125 -43.61 15.53 6.11
N GLU A 126 -43.77 16.82 5.83
CA GLU A 126 -42.79 17.82 6.23
C GLU A 126 -43.08 18.37 7.62
N ASP A 127 -42.04 18.62 8.41
CA ASP A 127 -42.20 19.31 9.69
C ASP A 127 -42.34 20.83 9.53
N ALA A 128 -42.98 21.45 10.52
CA ALA A 128 -43.10 22.90 10.64
C ALA A 128 -41.85 23.50 11.32
N GLY A 129 -41.72 24.83 11.24
CA GLY A 129 -40.68 25.59 11.93
C GLY A 129 -40.81 25.52 13.45
N LYS A 130 -39.92 26.22 14.16
CA LYS A 130 -39.93 26.30 15.63
C LYS A 130 -40.35 27.70 16.07
N LEU A 131 -41.28 27.77 17.01
CA LEU A 131 -41.64 29.01 17.70
C LEU A 131 -40.93 29.09 19.04
N VAL A 132 -40.35 30.25 19.35
CA VAL A 132 -39.72 30.53 20.65
C VAL A 132 -40.42 31.73 21.27
N HIS A 133 -41.11 31.51 22.38
CA HIS A 133 -41.84 32.54 23.12
C HIS A 133 -40.96 33.09 24.25
N ARG A 134 -40.62 34.39 24.21
CA ARG A 134 -39.85 35.08 25.26
C ARG A 134 -40.36 36.50 25.46
N GLY A 135 -40.74 36.85 26.70
CA GLY A 135 -41.08 38.24 27.07
C GLY A 135 -42.21 38.87 26.26
N GLY A 136 -43.22 38.10 25.87
CA GLY A 136 -44.34 38.59 25.05
C GLY A 136 -44.05 38.67 23.53
N VAL A 137 -42.82 38.34 23.10
CA VAL A 137 -42.42 38.24 21.70
C VAL A 137 -42.31 36.76 21.31
N THR A 138 -42.81 36.42 20.13
CA THR A 138 -42.61 35.10 19.52
C THR A 138 -41.65 35.25 18.36
N THR A 139 -40.48 34.63 18.45
CA THR A 139 -39.54 34.52 17.33
C THR A 139 -39.74 33.20 16.61
N ILE A 140 -39.45 33.20 15.31
CA ILE A 140 -39.70 32.07 14.41
C ILE A 140 -38.36 31.62 13.85
N ASP A 141 -38.12 30.30 13.89
CA ASP A 141 -36.97 29.66 13.26
C ASP A 141 -37.45 28.66 12.20
N PHE A 142 -37.13 28.94 10.94
CA PHE A 142 -37.52 28.12 9.79
C PHE A 142 -36.53 27.01 9.46
N ASN A 143 -35.45 26.83 10.23
CA ASN A 143 -34.49 25.74 10.01
C ASN A 143 -35.17 24.36 9.99
N ARG A 144 -36.22 24.16 10.80
CA ARG A 144 -36.97 22.90 10.84
C ARG A 144 -38.06 22.77 9.76
N CYS A 145 -38.46 23.86 9.11
CA CYS A 145 -39.45 23.80 8.02
C CYS A 145 -38.97 22.89 6.89
N GLY A 146 -39.77 21.90 6.51
CA GLY A 146 -39.42 21.00 5.40
C GLY A 146 -38.61 19.77 5.80
N VAL A 147 -38.27 19.60 7.09
CA VAL A 147 -37.57 18.40 7.56
C VAL A 147 -38.46 17.16 7.35
N PRO A 148 -37.94 16.01 6.85
CA PRO A 148 -38.77 14.84 6.61
C PRO A 148 -39.19 14.15 7.90
N LEU A 149 -40.47 13.83 8.00
CA LEU A 149 -41.11 13.27 9.18
C LEU A 149 -42.00 12.09 8.76
N ILE A 150 -41.95 10.98 9.49
CA ILE A 150 -43.00 9.95 9.38
C ILE A 150 -43.94 10.04 10.58
N GLU A 151 -45.24 9.97 10.33
CA GLU A 151 -46.27 9.82 11.36
C GLU A 151 -46.73 8.36 11.35
N ILE A 152 -46.50 7.66 12.47
CA ILE A 152 -46.90 6.27 12.70
C ILE A 152 -48.13 6.30 13.61
N VAL A 153 -49.27 5.85 13.09
CA VAL A 153 -50.54 5.83 13.84
C VAL A 153 -50.88 4.41 14.24
N THR A 154 -50.94 4.13 15.53
CA THR A 154 -51.36 2.82 16.04
C THR A 154 -52.88 2.70 16.07
N ARG A 155 -53.38 1.47 15.97
CA ARG A 155 -54.77 1.16 16.31
C ARG A 155 -54.96 1.36 17.82
N PRO A 156 -56.14 1.84 18.28
CA PRO A 156 -56.38 2.09 19.69
C PRO A 156 -56.65 0.77 20.45
N SER A 157 -55.64 -0.10 20.56
CA SER A 157 -55.76 -1.43 21.16
C SER A 157 -54.90 -1.63 22.42
N LEU A 158 -54.10 -0.64 22.80
CA LEU A 158 -53.29 -0.70 24.02
C LEU A 158 -54.19 -0.52 25.24
N SER A 159 -54.04 -1.40 26.23
CA SER A 159 -55.00 -1.58 27.33
C SER A 159 -54.51 -1.09 28.69
N SER A 160 -53.27 -0.63 28.78
CA SER A 160 -52.71 -0.06 30.01
C SER A 160 -51.70 1.06 29.73
N PRO A 161 -51.48 1.98 30.69
CA PRO A 161 -50.42 2.99 30.60
C PRO A 161 -49.02 2.41 30.36
N LYS A 162 -48.75 1.26 30.98
CA LYS A 162 -47.47 0.56 30.86
C LYS A 162 -47.28 -0.01 29.45
N GLU A 163 -48.32 -0.61 28.87
CA GLU A 163 -48.29 -1.06 27.48
C GLU A 163 -48.05 0.09 26.51
N ALA A 164 -48.63 1.27 26.76
CA ALA A 164 -48.40 2.45 25.92
C ALA A 164 -46.92 2.90 25.95
N ALA A 165 -46.31 2.91 27.14
CA ALA A 165 -44.90 3.23 27.30
C ALA A 165 -43.98 2.17 26.67
N ASP A 166 -44.27 0.89 26.87
CA ASP A 166 -43.47 -0.23 26.32
C ASP A 166 -43.58 -0.30 24.79
N ALA A 167 -44.78 -0.06 24.22
CA ALA A 167 -44.98 0.00 22.78
C ALA A 167 -44.23 1.19 22.16
N LEU A 168 -44.28 2.38 22.77
CA LEU A 168 -43.50 3.54 22.30
C LEU A 168 -42.00 3.28 22.36
N SER A 169 -41.52 2.64 23.44
CA SER A 169 -40.10 2.28 23.61
C SER A 169 -39.64 1.27 22.56
N ALA A 170 -40.50 0.30 22.22
CA ALA A 170 -40.22 -0.67 21.19
C ALA A 170 -40.26 -0.04 19.78
N ILE A 171 -41.18 0.88 19.47
CA ILE A 171 -41.16 1.67 18.22
C ILE A 171 -39.87 2.50 18.11
N LYS A 172 -39.48 3.20 19.20
CA LYS A 172 -38.21 3.93 19.30
C LYS A 172 -37.03 3.02 18.94
N THR A 173 -36.99 1.82 19.52
CA THR A 173 -35.94 0.82 19.27
C THR A 173 -35.94 0.35 17.81
N ALA A 174 -37.11 0.03 17.25
CA ALA A 174 -37.24 -0.44 15.87
C ALA A 174 -36.74 0.61 14.86
N MET A 175 -37.11 1.88 15.04
CA MET A 175 -36.65 2.98 14.16
C MET A 175 -35.13 3.20 14.28
N LYS A 176 -34.57 3.10 15.49
CA LYS A 176 -33.12 3.21 15.73
C LYS A 176 -32.37 2.08 15.02
N TYR A 177 -32.82 0.83 15.18
CA TYR A 177 -32.23 -0.37 14.56
C TYR A 177 -32.35 -0.38 13.04
N ALA A 178 -33.51 0.01 12.51
CA ALA A 178 -33.72 0.21 11.06
C ALA A 178 -32.83 1.30 10.47
N GLY A 179 -32.22 2.14 11.31
CA GLY A 179 -31.30 3.19 10.87
C GLY A 179 -31.99 4.33 10.15
N VAL A 180 -33.25 4.64 10.49
CA VAL A 180 -34.06 5.66 9.81
C VAL A 180 -34.20 6.96 10.60
N SER A 181 -33.95 6.95 11.92
CA SER A 181 -34.01 8.11 12.80
C SER A 181 -33.05 7.97 13.99
N ASP A 182 -32.73 9.08 14.65
CA ASP A 182 -31.99 9.12 15.92
C ASP A 182 -32.90 9.02 17.15
N VAL A 183 -34.22 9.18 16.97
CA VAL A 183 -35.29 8.91 17.94
C VAL A 183 -35.14 9.50 19.35
N LYS A 184 -34.58 10.70 19.43
CA LYS A 184 -34.40 11.46 20.68
C LYS A 184 -35.60 12.36 20.93
N MET A 185 -36.32 12.12 22.03
CA MET A 185 -37.49 12.91 22.41
C MET A 185 -37.10 14.33 22.87
N GLN A 186 -36.00 14.47 23.60
CA GLN A 186 -35.46 15.74 24.07
C GLN A 186 -35.04 16.70 22.96
N GLU A 187 -34.57 16.18 21.82
CA GLU A 187 -34.21 16.97 20.63
C GLU A 187 -35.42 17.17 19.68
N GLY A 188 -36.57 16.52 19.96
CA GLY A 188 -37.80 16.62 19.18
C GLY A 188 -37.88 15.69 17.96
N SER A 189 -36.84 14.90 17.70
CA SER A 189 -36.78 13.92 16.60
C SER A 189 -37.73 12.72 16.79
N LEU A 190 -38.26 12.53 18.00
CA LEU A 190 -39.39 11.64 18.30
C LEU A 190 -40.41 12.39 19.14
N ARG A 191 -41.65 12.46 18.68
CA ARG A 191 -42.79 13.03 19.42
C ARG A 191 -43.89 12.00 19.49
N CYS A 192 -44.65 12.01 20.58
CA CYS A 192 -45.80 11.15 20.75
C CYS A 192 -47.00 11.95 21.23
N ASP A 193 -48.07 11.85 20.46
CA ASP A 193 -49.41 12.26 20.85
C ASP A 193 -50.17 11.01 21.33
N VAL A 194 -50.99 11.17 22.37
CA VAL A 194 -51.71 10.07 23.01
C VAL A 194 -53.21 10.34 22.92
N ASN A 195 -53.94 9.36 22.39
CA ASN A 195 -55.39 9.35 22.36
C ASN A 195 -55.90 8.32 23.38
N LEU A 196 -56.73 8.73 24.34
CA LEU A 196 -57.23 7.86 25.41
C LEU A 196 -58.75 7.95 25.54
N SER A 197 -59.40 6.79 25.61
CA SER A 197 -60.82 6.65 25.98
C SER A 197 -60.98 5.53 27.00
N VAL A 198 -61.87 5.73 27.97
CA VAL A 198 -62.27 4.74 28.97
C VAL A 198 -63.77 4.48 28.86
N LYS A 199 -64.17 3.23 29.12
CA LYS A 199 -65.58 2.84 29.25
C LYS A 199 -65.82 1.96 30.46
N LYS A 200 -67.07 1.87 30.91
CA LYS A 200 -67.51 0.80 31.83
C LYS A 200 -67.56 -0.53 31.06
N SER A 201 -67.21 -1.63 31.71
CA SER A 201 -67.26 -2.96 31.09
C SER A 201 -68.67 -3.25 30.55
N GLY A 202 -68.76 -3.64 29.27
CA GLY A 202 -70.03 -3.88 28.58
C GLY A 202 -70.74 -2.64 27.98
N ALA A 203 -70.22 -1.43 28.17
CA ALA A 203 -70.75 -0.22 27.53
C ALA A 203 -70.14 0.05 26.13
N GLU A 204 -70.73 1.00 25.40
CA GLU A 204 -70.14 1.63 24.20
C GLU A 204 -68.93 2.51 24.57
N TRP A 205 -68.02 2.74 23.61
CA TRP A 205 -66.87 3.63 23.83
C TRP A 205 -67.30 5.10 23.85
N GLY A 206 -66.86 5.83 24.86
CA GLY A 206 -67.07 7.28 24.95
C GLY A 206 -66.08 8.08 24.09
N GLU A 207 -66.26 9.40 24.06
CA GLU A 207 -65.34 10.32 23.39
C GLU A 207 -63.91 10.22 23.92
N ARG A 208 -62.94 10.58 23.07
CA ARG A 208 -61.51 10.51 23.40
C ARG A 208 -60.94 11.88 23.74
N THR A 209 -59.95 11.89 24.63
CA THR A 209 -59.06 13.04 24.82
C THR A 209 -57.72 12.81 24.14
N GLU A 210 -57.07 13.90 23.75
CA GLU A 210 -55.79 13.90 23.02
C GLU A 210 -54.77 14.74 23.80
N ALA A 211 -53.64 14.16 24.21
CA ALA A 211 -52.49 14.93 24.67
C ALA A 211 -51.46 15.07 23.55
N LYS A 212 -50.91 16.28 23.40
CA LYS A 212 -49.93 16.60 22.37
C LYS A 212 -48.52 16.76 22.93
N ASN A 213 -47.53 16.30 22.16
CA ASN A 213 -46.10 16.51 22.38
C ASN A 213 -45.62 16.11 23.79
N LEU A 214 -45.92 14.86 24.21
CA LEU A 214 -45.41 14.36 25.49
C LEU A 214 -43.87 14.20 25.42
N ALA A 215 -43.17 14.79 26.40
CA ALA A 215 -41.73 15.02 26.34
C ALA A 215 -40.86 13.78 26.61
N SER A 216 -41.42 12.69 27.15
CA SER A 216 -40.70 11.45 27.45
C SER A 216 -41.63 10.24 27.46
N ILE A 217 -41.08 9.03 27.34
CA ILE A 217 -41.82 7.77 27.48
C ILE A 217 -42.49 7.68 28.87
N LYS A 218 -41.79 8.17 29.91
CA LYS A 218 -42.33 8.23 31.27
C LYS A 218 -43.50 9.21 31.38
N ALA A 219 -43.47 10.33 30.66
CA ALA A 219 -44.58 11.27 30.57
C ALA A 219 -45.81 10.63 29.91
N VAL A 220 -45.62 9.78 28.88
CA VAL A 220 -46.70 9.00 28.27
C VAL A 220 -47.37 8.09 29.28
N GLU A 221 -46.60 7.33 30.05
CA GLU A 221 -47.14 6.46 31.11
C GLU A 221 -47.92 7.27 32.15
N LYS A 222 -47.32 8.36 32.66
CA LYS A 222 -47.91 9.18 33.72
C LYS A 222 -49.16 9.93 33.27
N TYR A 223 -49.17 10.45 32.04
CA TYR A 223 -50.35 11.06 31.46
C TYR A 223 -51.49 10.03 31.31
N CYS A 224 -51.21 8.85 30.77
CA CYS A 224 -52.21 7.80 30.62
C CYS A 224 -52.80 7.37 31.98
N GLU A 225 -51.96 7.23 33.01
CA GLU A 225 -52.43 6.97 34.39
C GLU A 225 -53.38 8.07 34.88
N TYR A 226 -52.99 9.34 34.71
CA TYR A 226 -53.77 10.48 35.17
C TYR A 226 -55.11 10.59 34.44
N GLU A 227 -55.08 10.54 33.11
CA GLU A 227 -56.27 10.74 32.29
C GLU A 227 -57.25 9.57 32.41
N ALA A 228 -56.76 8.34 32.53
CA ALA A 228 -57.61 7.19 32.84
C ALA A 228 -58.34 7.39 34.18
N ARG A 229 -57.65 7.82 35.25
CA ARG A 229 -58.29 8.11 36.54
C ARG A 229 -59.32 9.24 36.42
N ARG A 230 -59.02 10.30 35.65
CA ARG A 230 -59.92 11.44 35.43
C ARG A 230 -61.20 11.02 34.72
N GLN A 231 -61.09 10.27 33.61
CA GLN A 231 -62.25 9.79 32.85
C GLN A 231 -63.09 8.80 33.68
N ILE A 232 -62.46 7.89 34.44
CA ILE A 232 -63.18 6.99 35.34
C ILE A 232 -64.00 7.77 36.37
N SER A 233 -63.40 8.81 36.98
CA SER A 233 -64.09 9.66 37.96
C SER A 233 -65.31 10.36 37.36
N LEU A 234 -65.20 10.89 36.13
CA LEU A 234 -66.33 11.50 35.40
C LEU A 234 -67.45 10.49 35.11
N LEU A 235 -67.09 9.30 34.61
CA LEU A 235 -68.06 8.24 34.32
C LEU A 235 -68.72 7.68 35.59
N GLN A 236 -68.05 7.77 36.75
CA GLN A 236 -68.62 7.40 38.05
C GLN A 236 -69.58 8.46 38.59
N SER A 237 -69.34 9.75 38.33
CA SER A 237 -70.23 10.85 38.72
C SER A 237 -71.42 11.06 37.76
N GLY A 238 -71.49 10.30 36.67
CA GLY A 238 -72.53 10.40 35.65
C GLY A 238 -72.29 11.52 34.63
N ALA A 239 -71.10 12.13 34.63
CA ALA A 239 -70.69 13.11 33.63
C ALA A 239 -70.13 12.43 32.37
N GLU A 240 -70.26 13.09 31.23
CA GLU A 240 -69.69 12.62 29.97
C GLU A 240 -68.25 13.11 29.79
N VAL A 241 -67.43 12.31 29.09
CA VAL A 241 -66.09 12.73 28.67
C VAL A 241 -66.26 13.59 27.42
N GLU A 242 -65.80 14.84 27.45
CA GLU A 242 -65.81 15.73 26.29
C GLU A 242 -64.57 15.53 25.41
N ARG A 243 -64.73 15.70 24.08
CA ARG A 243 -63.62 15.69 23.14
C ARG A 243 -62.78 16.96 23.24
N CYS A 244 -61.60 16.84 23.83
CA CYS A 244 -60.70 17.97 24.03
C CYS A 244 -59.21 17.61 23.88
N THR A 245 -58.40 18.63 23.67
CA THR A 245 -56.94 18.51 23.69
C THR A 245 -56.42 18.93 25.07
N MET A 246 -55.62 18.06 25.68
CA MET A 246 -55.07 18.20 27.03
C MET A 246 -53.59 18.63 26.96
N ARG A 247 -53.18 19.53 27.87
CA ARG A 247 -51.78 19.85 28.14
C ARG A 247 -51.33 19.09 29.37
N TRP A 248 -50.25 18.33 29.23
CA TRP A 248 -49.56 17.69 30.36
C TRP A 248 -48.53 18.66 30.98
N ASP A 249 -48.47 18.68 32.31
CA ASP A 249 -47.47 19.40 33.09
C ASP A 249 -46.63 18.38 33.86
N ASP A 250 -45.38 18.18 33.42
CA ASP A 250 -44.46 17.20 34.00
C ASP A 250 -44.04 17.55 35.43
N GLU A 251 -43.96 18.82 35.81
CA GLU A 251 -43.57 19.21 37.17
C GLU A 251 -44.70 18.95 38.16
N ARG A 252 -45.94 19.27 37.75
CA ARG A 252 -47.14 19.12 38.57
C ARG A 252 -47.76 17.75 38.49
N GLN A 253 -47.37 16.93 37.50
CA GLN A 253 -47.98 15.62 37.21
C GLN A 253 -49.51 15.71 37.04
N THR A 254 -49.98 16.76 36.36
CA THR A 254 -51.41 17.01 36.11
C THR A 254 -51.66 17.41 34.65
N ALA A 255 -52.90 17.27 34.18
CA ALA A 255 -53.31 17.72 32.86
C ALA A 255 -54.40 18.80 32.91
N SER A 256 -54.35 19.75 31.98
CA SER A 256 -55.34 20.83 31.84
C SER A 256 -55.91 20.90 30.42
N VAL A 257 -57.15 21.36 30.27
CA VAL A 257 -57.78 21.50 28.96
C VAL A 257 -57.16 22.68 28.22
N MET A 258 -56.58 22.45 27.03
CA MET A 258 -56.09 23.52 26.16
C MET A 258 -57.20 24.09 25.28
N ARG A 259 -57.91 23.18 24.61
CA ARG A 259 -58.93 23.53 23.62
C ARG A 259 -60.04 22.49 23.64
N ARG A 260 -61.29 22.97 23.64
CA ARG A 260 -62.49 22.18 23.35
C ARG A 260 -62.70 22.15 21.84
N LYS A 261 -62.89 20.98 21.23
CA LYS A 261 -63.11 20.85 19.78
C LYS A 261 -64.60 21.09 19.47
N GLU A 262 -65.06 22.35 19.53
CA GLU A 262 -66.45 22.71 19.17
C GLU A 262 -66.75 22.61 17.66
N SER A 263 -65.70 22.51 16.84
CA SER A 263 -65.73 22.02 15.46
C SER A 263 -64.33 21.49 15.13
N ALA A 264 -64.24 20.32 14.49
CA ALA A 264 -62.95 19.88 13.95
C ALA A 264 -62.51 20.94 12.92
N PRO A 265 -61.29 21.50 13.02
CA PRO A 265 -60.82 22.41 11.99
C PRO A 265 -60.82 21.65 10.66
N ASP A 266 -61.57 22.17 9.68
CA ASP A 266 -61.55 21.64 8.33
C ASP A 266 -60.19 21.99 7.72
N TYR A 267 -59.26 21.03 7.76
CA TYR A 267 -57.93 21.14 7.18
C TYR A 267 -57.96 21.16 5.63
N ARG A 268 -59.15 21.03 5.02
CA ARG A 268 -59.37 21.11 3.57
C ARG A 268 -58.33 20.33 2.78
N TYR A 269 -58.18 19.04 3.09
CA TYR A 269 -57.20 18.19 2.39
C TYR A 269 -57.49 18.19 0.88
N ILE A 270 -56.46 18.51 0.11
CA ILE A 270 -56.46 18.42 -1.35
C ILE A 270 -55.19 17.72 -1.81
N GLY A 271 -55.24 17.03 -2.94
CA GLY A 271 -54.02 16.47 -3.54
C GLY A 271 -53.02 17.59 -3.84
N GLU A 272 -51.74 17.33 -3.58
CA GLU A 272 -50.61 18.22 -3.89
C GLU A 272 -50.27 18.08 -5.38
N PRO A 273 -50.66 19.04 -6.26
CA PRO A 273 -50.43 18.92 -7.69
C PRO A 273 -48.96 19.07 -8.07
N ASP A 274 -48.14 19.70 -7.22
CA ASP A 274 -46.75 20.00 -7.54
C ASP A 274 -45.81 18.79 -7.34
N ILE A 275 -46.31 17.69 -6.75
CA ILE A 275 -45.57 16.46 -6.56
C ILE A 275 -46.32 15.29 -7.23
N PRO A 276 -45.71 14.62 -8.23
CA PRO A 276 -46.35 13.48 -8.85
C PRO A 276 -46.48 12.29 -7.87
N PRO A 277 -47.47 11.40 -8.05
CA PRO A 277 -47.54 10.15 -7.33
C PRO A 277 -46.24 9.33 -7.46
N VAL A 278 -45.87 8.64 -6.39
CA VAL A 278 -44.65 7.84 -6.31
C VAL A 278 -45.02 6.36 -6.42
N ILE A 279 -44.42 5.68 -7.40
CA ILE A 279 -44.57 4.22 -7.57
C ILE A 279 -43.47 3.51 -6.78
N ILE A 280 -43.87 2.64 -5.86
CA ILE A 280 -42.98 1.82 -5.04
C ILE A 280 -42.97 0.40 -5.61
N SER A 281 -42.01 0.12 -6.49
CA SER A 281 -41.91 -1.18 -7.15
C SER A 281 -41.67 -2.32 -6.15
N LYS A 282 -42.26 -3.50 -6.39
CA LYS A 282 -42.01 -4.73 -5.60
C LYS A 282 -40.52 -5.07 -5.49
N ARG A 283 -39.77 -4.92 -6.60
CA ARG A 283 -38.32 -5.11 -6.63
C ARG A 283 -37.58 -4.21 -5.63
N LEU A 284 -38.02 -2.96 -5.46
CA LEU A 284 -37.45 -2.06 -4.45
C LEU A 284 -37.75 -2.56 -3.04
N VAL A 285 -39.00 -2.96 -2.77
CA VAL A 285 -39.42 -3.48 -1.46
C VAL A 285 -38.64 -4.74 -1.10
N GLU A 286 -38.51 -5.70 -2.02
CA GLU A 286 -37.73 -6.93 -1.83
C GLU A 286 -36.26 -6.65 -1.55
N ARG A 287 -35.65 -5.72 -2.32
CA ARG A 287 -34.26 -5.31 -2.10
C ARG A 287 -34.08 -4.67 -0.73
N LEU A 288 -35.00 -3.79 -0.33
CA LEU A 288 -34.93 -3.13 0.99
C LEU A 288 -35.14 -4.15 2.11
N LYS A 289 -36.07 -5.10 1.94
CA LYS A 289 -36.31 -6.20 2.88
C LYS A 289 -35.08 -7.10 3.04
N ALA A 290 -34.38 -7.42 1.95
CA ALA A 290 -33.14 -8.20 1.97
C ALA A 290 -31.96 -7.43 2.60
N ALA A 291 -31.96 -6.10 2.48
CA ALA A 291 -30.93 -5.22 3.06
C ALA A 291 -31.28 -4.73 4.48
N MET A 292 -32.39 -5.20 5.08
CA MET A 292 -32.80 -4.79 6.42
C MET A 292 -31.72 -5.18 7.44
N PRO A 293 -31.29 -4.25 8.30
CA PRO A 293 -30.43 -4.61 9.41
C PRO A 293 -31.18 -5.58 10.36
N PRO A 294 -30.46 -6.47 11.06
CA PRO A 294 -31.08 -7.38 12.01
C PRO A 294 -31.78 -6.58 13.12
N THR A 295 -32.96 -7.05 13.55
CA THR A 295 -33.67 -6.45 14.68
C THR A 295 -32.93 -6.73 15.99
N LYS A 296 -33.32 -6.01 17.05
CA LYS A 296 -32.81 -6.26 18.40
C LYS A 296 -32.96 -7.74 18.77
N GLU A 297 -34.13 -8.32 18.55
CA GLU A 297 -34.46 -9.70 18.92
C GLU A 297 -33.61 -10.70 18.15
N GLN A 298 -33.35 -10.44 16.86
CA GLN A 298 -32.47 -11.26 16.03
C GLN A 298 -31.03 -11.21 16.53
N ARG A 299 -30.54 -10.04 16.97
CA ARG A 299 -29.21 -9.94 17.58
C ARG A 299 -29.11 -10.65 18.92
N VAL A 300 -30.13 -10.52 19.79
CA VAL A 300 -30.16 -11.25 21.08
C VAL A 300 -30.12 -12.76 20.86
N ALA A 301 -30.92 -13.28 19.92
CA ALA A 301 -30.88 -14.70 19.56
C ALA A 301 -29.49 -15.10 19.05
N ARG A 302 -28.91 -14.34 18.12
CA ARG A 302 -27.56 -14.60 17.63
C ARG A 302 -26.49 -14.60 18.72
N TYR A 303 -26.53 -13.63 19.64
CA TYR A 303 -25.52 -13.50 20.70
C TYR A 303 -25.59 -14.66 21.70
N THR A 304 -26.79 -15.20 21.91
CA THR A 304 -26.99 -16.36 22.78
C THR A 304 -26.65 -17.68 22.06
N ASP A 305 -27.16 -17.86 20.84
CA ASP A 305 -27.02 -19.11 20.08
C ASP A 305 -25.63 -19.28 19.45
N GLU A 306 -25.10 -18.26 18.77
CA GLU A 306 -23.81 -18.35 18.04
C GLU A 306 -22.62 -18.00 18.92
N TYR A 307 -22.74 -16.99 19.80
CA TYR A 307 -21.64 -16.54 20.66
C TYR A 307 -21.66 -17.11 22.07
N SER A 308 -22.67 -17.93 22.41
CA SER A 308 -22.82 -18.57 23.72
C SER A 308 -22.76 -17.58 24.89
N LEU A 309 -23.25 -16.35 24.70
CA LEU A 309 -23.35 -15.36 25.77
C LEU A 309 -24.55 -15.66 26.68
N PRO A 310 -24.47 -15.37 27.99
CA PRO A 310 -25.64 -15.41 28.87
C PRO A 310 -26.75 -14.50 28.33
N GLY A 311 -28.02 -14.94 28.45
CA GLY A 311 -29.16 -14.16 27.95
C GLY A 311 -29.26 -12.75 28.56
N TYR A 312 -28.82 -12.58 29.81
CA TYR A 312 -28.72 -11.29 30.47
C TYR A 312 -27.73 -10.34 29.76
N ASP A 313 -26.52 -10.81 29.47
CA ASP A 313 -25.49 -10.05 28.76
C ASP A 313 -25.95 -9.67 27.36
N ALA A 314 -26.55 -10.62 26.63
CA ALA A 314 -27.06 -10.40 25.28
C ALA A 314 -28.16 -9.33 25.23
N GLU A 315 -29.09 -9.35 26.19
CA GLU A 315 -30.13 -8.32 26.33
C GLU A 315 -29.53 -6.94 26.58
N ILE A 316 -28.58 -6.82 27.52
CA ILE A 316 -27.93 -5.53 27.84
C ILE A 316 -27.17 -4.97 26.63
N LEU A 317 -26.36 -5.81 25.96
CA LEU A 317 -25.59 -5.38 24.79
C LEU A 317 -26.48 -4.93 23.63
N CYS A 318 -27.68 -5.50 23.50
CA CYS A 318 -28.63 -5.18 22.44
C CYS A 318 -29.63 -4.06 22.81
N GLN A 319 -29.64 -3.55 24.05
CA GLN A 319 -30.53 -2.43 24.43
C GLN A 319 -30.27 -1.16 23.62
N ASP A 320 -29.01 -0.91 23.27
CA ASP A 320 -28.61 0.21 22.43
C ASP A 320 -27.90 -0.27 21.17
N LYS A 321 -28.34 0.21 20.00
CA LYS A 321 -27.79 -0.20 18.71
C LYS A 321 -26.29 0.11 18.60
N ALA A 322 -25.83 1.27 19.09
CA ALA A 322 -24.43 1.67 18.96
C ALA A 322 -23.52 0.78 19.82
N VAL A 323 -23.99 0.37 21.00
CA VAL A 323 -23.29 -0.61 21.86
C VAL A 323 -23.24 -1.98 21.18
N SER A 324 -24.38 -2.42 20.62
CA SER A 324 -24.48 -3.68 19.89
C SER A 324 -23.59 -3.70 18.63
N ASP A 325 -23.55 -2.62 17.87
CA ASP A 325 -22.68 -2.45 16.70
C ASP A 325 -21.19 -2.48 17.10
N LEU A 326 -20.82 -1.84 18.22
CA LEU A 326 -19.45 -1.89 18.76
C LEU A 326 -19.02 -3.31 19.12
N PHE A 327 -19.92 -4.08 19.75
CA PHE A 327 -19.67 -5.49 20.08
C PHE A 327 -19.43 -6.32 18.82
N GLU A 328 -20.31 -6.24 17.82
CA GLU A 328 -20.14 -6.99 16.56
C GLU A 328 -18.87 -6.57 15.83
N ALA A 329 -18.57 -5.27 15.79
CA ALA A 329 -17.36 -4.77 15.16
C ALA A 329 -16.08 -5.23 15.88
N ALA A 330 -16.09 -5.34 17.21
CA ALA A 330 -14.96 -5.86 17.98
C ALA A 330 -14.77 -7.38 17.76
N VAL A 331 -15.86 -8.13 17.72
CA VAL A 331 -15.84 -9.58 17.42
C VAL A 331 -15.36 -9.82 15.98
N ALA A 332 -15.86 -9.06 15.01
CA ALA A 332 -15.43 -9.12 13.61
C ALA A 332 -13.95 -8.73 13.43
N ALA A 333 -13.43 -7.83 14.27
CA ALA A 333 -12.00 -7.49 14.30
C ALA A 333 -11.11 -8.59 14.94
N GLY A 334 -11.71 -9.66 15.47
CA GLY A 334 -11.02 -10.83 16.01
C GLY A 334 -10.98 -10.90 17.54
N MET A 335 -11.73 -10.06 18.25
CA MET A 335 -11.82 -10.12 19.71
C MET A 335 -12.73 -11.28 20.14
N PRO A 336 -12.34 -12.15 21.09
CA PRO A 336 -13.21 -13.21 21.58
C PRO A 336 -14.53 -12.65 22.13
N PRO A 337 -15.71 -13.18 21.76
CA PRO A 337 -17.01 -12.63 22.16
C PRO A 337 -17.16 -12.42 23.67
N LYS A 338 -16.68 -13.38 24.48
CA LYS A 338 -16.71 -13.26 25.95
C LYS A 338 -15.83 -12.12 26.48
N SER A 339 -14.65 -11.91 25.88
CA SER A 339 -13.78 -10.79 26.24
C SER A 339 -14.39 -9.46 25.84
N ALA A 340 -15.00 -9.38 24.65
CA ALA A 340 -15.69 -8.18 24.17
C ALA A 340 -16.89 -7.83 25.06
N SER A 341 -17.74 -8.82 25.39
CA SER A 341 -18.86 -8.65 26.32
C SER A 341 -18.40 -8.08 27.66
N ASN A 342 -17.39 -8.69 28.29
CA ASN A 342 -16.89 -8.24 29.59
C ASN A 342 -16.37 -6.80 29.57
N VAL A 343 -15.52 -6.45 28.61
CA VAL A 343 -14.94 -5.09 28.54
C VAL A 343 -16.03 -4.05 28.26
N ILE A 344 -16.99 -4.39 27.38
CA ILE A 344 -18.09 -3.48 27.07
C ILE A 344 -18.96 -3.25 28.30
N MET A 345 -19.36 -4.32 28.99
CA MET A 345 -20.22 -4.21 30.16
C MET A 345 -19.56 -3.49 31.35
N THR A 346 -18.27 -3.72 31.60
CA THR A 346 -17.61 -3.16 32.79
C THR A 346 -17.04 -1.77 32.57
N GLU A 347 -16.39 -1.51 31.43
CA GLU A 347 -15.68 -0.24 31.20
C GLU A 347 -16.46 0.67 30.25
N ILE A 348 -16.92 0.14 29.11
CA ILE A 348 -17.46 0.95 28.02
C ILE A 348 -18.83 1.51 28.36
N LEU A 349 -19.73 0.72 28.97
CA LEU A 349 -21.05 1.23 29.37
C LEU A 349 -20.93 2.40 30.35
N GLN A 350 -19.94 2.39 31.25
CA GLN A 350 -19.70 3.48 32.17
C GLN A 350 -19.19 4.74 31.46
N LEU A 351 -18.26 4.59 30.51
CA LEU A 351 -17.72 5.70 29.73
C LEU A 351 -18.73 6.29 28.72
N ALA A 352 -19.55 5.42 28.11
CA ALA A 352 -20.51 5.79 27.08
C ALA A 352 -21.79 6.43 27.64
N LYS A 353 -22.07 6.28 28.94
CA LYS A 353 -23.28 6.82 29.56
C LYS A 353 -23.12 8.33 29.80
N GLN A 354 -23.90 9.13 29.09
CA GLN A 354 -23.93 10.57 29.33
C GLN A 354 -24.81 10.91 30.55
N PRO A 355 -24.39 11.86 31.43
CA PRO A 355 -25.21 12.32 32.54
C PRO A 355 -26.57 12.83 32.06
N GLY A 356 -27.66 12.20 32.51
CA GLY A 356 -29.03 12.60 32.16
C GLY A 356 -29.55 12.11 30.79
N SER A 357 -28.78 11.30 30.05
CA SER A 357 -29.23 10.71 28.77
C SER A 357 -29.58 9.23 28.91
N GLU A 358 -30.63 8.80 28.20
CA GLU A 358 -30.95 7.37 28.05
C GLU A 358 -30.01 6.68 27.05
N ASP A 359 -29.47 7.41 26.07
CA ASP A 359 -28.62 6.87 25.00
C ASP A 359 -27.15 6.74 25.41
N TYR A 360 -26.45 5.79 24.77
CA TYR A 360 -25.00 5.63 24.88
C TYR A 360 -24.29 6.38 23.74
N SER A 361 -23.32 7.22 24.08
CA SER A 361 -22.45 7.89 23.11
C SER A 361 -21.16 7.11 22.96
N VAL A 362 -21.17 6.14 22.05
CA VAL A 362 -19.97 5.35 21.72
C VAL A 362 -19.00 6.22 20.92
N ARG A 363 -17.82 6.49 21.49
CA ARG A 363 -16.77 7.32 20.89
C ARG A 363 -15.71 6.52 20.14
N ILE A 364 -15.57 5.23 20.45
CA ILE A 364 -14.54 4.35 19.87
C ILE A 364 -15.16 3.31 18.93
N GLY A 365 -14.39 2.85 17.95
CA GLY A 365 -14.79 1.77 17.05
C GLY A 365 -14.40 0.37 17.55
N GLY A 366 -14.95 -0.67 16.91
CA GLY A 366 -14.62 -2.07 17.24
C GLY A 366 -13.16 -2.43 17.01
N LYS A 367 -12.54 -1.85 15.97
CA LYS A 367 -11.11 -1.99 15.70
C LYS A 367 -10.25 -1.40 16.83
N THR A 368 -10.60 -0.20 17.32
CA THR A 368 -9.91 0.44 18.46
C THR A 368 -10.00 -0.43 19.71
N LEU A 369 -11.18 -1.00 20.00
CA LEU A 369 -11.38 -1.88 21.14
C LEU A 369 -10.58 -3.19 21.02
N TYR A 370 -10.54 -3.76 19.81
CA TYR A 370 -9.68 -4.91 19.49
C TYR A 370 -8.19 -4.57 19.65
N ASP A 371 -7.73 -3.41 19.18
CA ASP A 371 -6.32 -3.02 19.25
C ASP A 371 -5.88 -2.88 20.71
N VAL A 372 -6.71 -2.30 21.59
CA VAL A 372 -6.45 -2.26 23.03
C VAL A 372 -6.36 -3.67 23.62
N TRP A 373 -7.29 -4.57 23.26
CA TRP A 373 -7.25 -5.96 23.71
C TRP A 373 -6.00 -6.70 23.20
N ASN A 374 -5.62 -6.47 21.95
CA ASN A 374 -4.47 -7.10 21.31
C ASN A 374 -3.15 -6.61 21.93
N MET A 375 -3.04 -5.31 22.25
CA MET A 375 -1.88 -4.75 22.97
C MET A 375 -1.70 -5.39 24.35
N VAL A 376 -2.79 -5.65 25.08
CA VAL A 376 -2.73 -6.40 26.35
C VAL A 376 -2.31 -7.84 26.11
N LYS A 377 -2.88 -8.50 25.10
CA LYS A 377 -2.56 -9.90 24.75
C LYS A 377 -1.11 -10.10 24.33
N LYS A 378 -0.55 -9.16 23.57
CA LYS A 378 0.86 -9.15 23.12
C LYS A 378 1.85 -8.73 24.21
N GLY A 379 1.36 -8.30 25.37
CA GLY A 379 2.19 -7.80 26.46
C GLY A 379 2.79 -6.41 26.23
N GLU A 380 2.33 -5.67 25.22
CA GLU A 380 2.76 -4.29 24.92
C GLU A 380 2.33 -3.32 26.03
N ILE A 381 1.19 -3.57 26.68
CA ILE A 381 0.69 -2.82 27.84
C ILE A 381 0.13 -3.78 28.90
N SER A 382 0.12 -3.38 30.17
CA SER A 382 -0.51 -4.17 31.22
C SER A 382 -2.04 -4.04 31.18
N SER A 383 -2.76 -5.08 31.63
CA SER A 383 -4.23 -5.05 31.73
C SER A 383 -4.74 -3.91 32.64
N VAL A 384 -3.95 -3.48 33.62
CA VAL A 384 -4.28 -2.37 34.53
C VAL A 384 -4.15 -1.03 33.81
N ALA A 385 -3.08 -0.83 33.03
CA ALA A 385 -2.87 0.38 32.25
C ALA A 385 -3.91 0.54 31.13
N ALA A 386 -4.29 -0.57 30.47
CA ALA A 386 -5.33 -0.56 29.44
C ALA A 386 -6.68 -0.06 29.97
N LYS A 387 -7.11 -0.55 31.14
CA LYS A 387 -8.39 -0.18 31.75
C LYS A 387 -8.41 1.24 32.33
N HIS A 388 -7.42 1.59 33.12
CA HIS A 388 -7.47 2.82 33.93
C HIS A 388 -6.83 4.04 33.25
N LYS A 389 -6.02 3.86 32.21
CA LYS A 389 -5.33 4.95 31.52
C LYS A 389 -5.73 5.04 30.05
N LEU A 390 -5.62 3.94 29.31
CA LEU A 390 -5.77 3.97 27.84
C LEU A 390 -7.23 4.13 27.39
N LEU A 391 -8.17 3.32 27.91
CA LEU A 391 -9.58 3.41 27.52
C LEU A 391 -10.22 4.77 27.85
N PRO A 392 -10.01 5.38 29.04
CA PRO A 392 -10.51 6.73 29.32
C PRO A 392 -9.91 7.80 28.40
N ALA A 393 -8.62 7.69 28.07
CA ALA A 393 -7.96 8.64 27.18
C ALA A 393 -8.46 8.54 25.73
N LEU A 394 -8.68 7.31 25.25
CA LEU A 394 -9.33 7.03 23.96
C LEU A 394 -10.78 7.50 23.91
N TRP A 395 -11.42 7.65 25.07
CA TRP A 395 -12.77 8.19 25.14
C TRP A 395 -12.82 9.71 24.97
N ALA A 396 -11.72 10.39 25.32
CA ALA A 396 -11.59 11.84 25.29
C ALA A 396 -10.86 12.36 24.03
N SER A 397 -10.40 11.46 23.15
CA SER A 397 -9.55 11.78 22.00
C SER A 397 -9.85 10.84 20.84
N ASP A 398 -9.80 11.36 19.61
CA ASP A 398 -9.94 10.59 18.38
C ASP A 398 -8.60 9.96 17.91
N GLU A 399 -7.56 10.02 18.76
CA GLU A 399 -6.25 9.44 18.47
C GLU A 399 -6.25 7.90 18.55
N SER A 400 -5.30 7.27 17.86
CA SER A 400 -5.20 5.81 17.86
C SER A 400 -4.77 5.26 19.23
N ALA A 401 -5.17 4.02 19.53
CA ALA A 401 -4.77 3.32 20.75
C ALA A 401 -3.25 3.27 20.92
N ALA A 402 -2.50 3.13 19.82
CA ALA A 402 -1.04 3.09 19.84
C ALA A 402 -0.44 4.44 20.21
N LEU A 403 -0.91 5.52 19.59
CA LEU A 403 -0.39 6.87 19.79
C LEU A 403 -0.71 7.40 21.19
N LEU A 404 -1.89 7.08 21.73
CA LEU A 404 -2.25 7.41 23.10
C LEU A 404 -1.48 6.57 24.12
N ALA A 405 -1.25 5.28 23.86
CA ALA A 405 -0.41 4.45 24.73
C ALA A 405 1.03 4.98 24.82
N GLU A 406 1.54 5.53 23.71
CA GLU A 406 2.85 6.18 23.64
C GLU A 406 2.87 7.52 24.39
N LYS A 407 1.90 8.41 24.16
CA LYS A 407 1.77 9.69 24.89
C LYS A 407 1.62 9.52 26.39
N LEU A 408 0.93 8.46 26.83
CA LEU A 408 0.73 8.15 28.24
C LEU A 408 1.94 7.43 28.86
N ASN A 409 2.97 7.13 28.06
CA ASN A 409 4.18 6.39 28.44
C ASN A 409 3.85 5.06 29.16
N ILE A 410 2.86 4.32 28.64
CA ILE A 410 2.40 3.05 29.21
C ILE A 410 2.74 1.83 28.36
N ARG A 411 3.34 2.07 27.18
CA ARG A 411 3.81 1.02 26.27
C ARG A 411 5.16 0.51 26.76
N ARG A 412 5.31 -0.81 26.85
CA ARG A 412 6.64 -1.41 26.99
C ARG A 412 7.44 -1.06 25.74
N LEU A 413 8.69 -0.68 25.95
CA LEU A 413 9.61 -0.39 24.86
C LEU A 413 9.84 -1.68 24.10
N ASP A 414 9.60 -1.63 22.79
CA ASP A 414 9.91 -2.74 21.92
C ASP A 414 11.45 -2.92 21.82
N GLU A 415 11.87 -3.99 21.17
CA GLU A 415 13.29 -4.28 21.03
C GLU A 415 14.04 -3.17 20.27
N SER A 416 13.40 -2.48 19.31
CA SER A 416 14.00 -1.38 18.54
C SER A 416 14.16 -0.11 19.38
N GLN A 417 13.19 0.23 20.21
CA GLN A 417 13.26 1.37 21.12
C GLN A 417 14.24 1.09 22.27
N THR A 418 14.29 -0.16 22.73
CA THR A 418 15.33 -0.65 23.65
C THR A 418 16.70 -0.53 23.01
N TYR A 419 16.82 -0.84 21.72
CA TYR A 419 18.01 -0.66 20.91
C TYR A 419 18.44 0.80 20.85
N GLU A 420 17.55 1.73 20.49
CA GLU A 420 17.85 3.16 20.39
C GLU A 420 18.27 3.76 21.74
N ALA A 421 17.59 3.38 22.82
CA ALA A 421 17.94 3.80 24.17
C ALA A 421 19.31 3.25 24.59
N ALA A 422 19.58 1.97 24.28
CA ALA A 422 20.87 1.35 24.51
C ALA A 422 21.98 2.00 23.67
N GLU A 423 21.71 2.38 22.43
CA GLU A 423 22.65 3.03 21.53
C GLU A 423 23.00 4.43 22.01
N LYS A 424 22.01 5.23 22.45
CA LYS A 424 22.23 6.55 23.08
C LYS A 424 23.05 6.45 24.36
N VAL A 425 22.79 5.43 25.18
CA VAL A 425 23.55 5.18 26.41
C VAL A 425 24.99 4.76 26.08
N ILE A 426 25.19 3.86 25.13
CA ILE A 426 26.51 3.40 24.67
C ILE A 426 27.31 4.59 24.09
N ALA A 427 26.69 5.42 23.25
CA ALA A 427 27.32 6.63 22.69
C ALA A 427 27.73 7.66 23.75
N LYS A 428 26.89 7.88 24.78
CA LYS A 428 27.21 8.82 25.88
C LYS A 428 28.25 8.28 26.88
N ASN A 429 28.54 6.98 26.85
CA ASN A 429 29.43 6.32 27.80
C ASN A 429 30.70 5.77 27.11
N GLU A 430 31.32 6.55 26.22
CA GLU A 430 32.47 6.14 25.41
C GLU A 430 33.61 5.48 26.21
N LYS A 431 33.91 6.00 27.41
CA LYS A 431 34.96 5.44 28.27
C LYS A 431 34.64 4.00 28.69
N ALA A 432 33.38 3.75 29.07
CA ALA A 432 32.90 2.44 29.46
C ALA A 432 32.89 1.45 28.28
N VAL A 433 32.56 1.95 27.08
CA VAL A 433 32.62 1.17 25.83
C VAL A 433 34.06 0.78 25.50
N ARG A 434 35.04 1.70 25.61
CA ARG A 434 36.47 1.39 25.37
C ARG A 434 37.01 0.38 26.38
N GLU A 435 36.62 0.48 27.65
CA GLU A 435 37.03 -0.47 28.70
C GLU A 435 36.44 -1.87 28.47
N TYR A 436 35.19 -1.96 27.99
CA TYR A 436 34.58 -3.22 27.59
C TYR A 436 35.29 -3.84 26.37
N LEU A 437 35.59 -3.03 25.34
CA LEU A 437 36.31 -3.48 24.15
C LEU A 437 37.75 -3.94 24.45
N ASN A 438 38.38 -3.40 25.50
CA ASN A 438 39.71 -3.82 25.99
C ASN A 438 39.67 -5.02 26.95
N GLY A 439 38.51 -5.69 27.10
CA GLY A 439 38.39 -6.98 27.82
C GLY A 439 37.88 -6.90 29.25
N SER A 440 37.37 -5.75 29.73
CA SER A 440 36.80 -5.63 31.07
C SER A 440 35.28 -5.92 31.08
N GLU A 441 34.90 -7.17 31.30
CA GLU A 441 33.47 -7.58 31.37
C GLU A 441 32.68 -6.91 32.50
N LYS A 442 33.36 -6.39 33.53
CA LYS A 442 32.72 -5.72 34.68
C LYS A 442 31.94 -4.46 34.30
N VAL A 443 32.27 -3.85 33.16
CA VAL A 443 31.64 -2.60 32.68
C VAL A 443 30.31 -2.85 31.95
N PHE A 444 30.02 -4.10 31.56
CA PHE A 444 28.78 -4.48 30.88
C PHE A 444 27.52 -4.20 31.73
N PHE A 445 27.53 -4.62 33.00
CA PHE A 445 26.39 -4.42 33.91
C PHE A 445 26.16 -2.95 34.27
N TYR A 446 27.19 -2.11 34.21
CA TYR A 446 27.05 -0.66 34.34
C TYR A 446 26.24 -0.08 33.18
N LEU A 447 26.51 -0.50 31.94
CA LEU A 447 25.77 -0.07 30.75
C LEU A 447 24.31 -0.53 30.81
N VAL A 448 24.04 -1.77 31.21
CA VAL A 448 22.67 -2.29 31.44
C VAL A 448 21.92 -1.38 32.43
N GLY A 449 22.53 -1.04 33.56
CA GLY A 449 21.92 -0.17 34.57
C GLY A 449 21.61 1.24 34.06
N GLN A 450 22.45 1.79 33.17
CA GLN A 450 22.18 3.09 32.55
C GLN A 450 21.01 3.03 31.55
N VAL A 451 20.89 1.95 30.76
CA VAL A 451 19.75 1.76 29.84
C VAL A 451 18.44 1.64 30.60
N MET A 452 18.40 0.84 31.67
CA MET A 452 17.22 0.71 32.53
C MET A 452 16.78 2.03 33.17
N LYS A 453 17.73 2.92 33.47
CA LYS A 453 17.47 4.24 34.06
C LYS A 453 16.92 5.24 33.04
N VAL A 454 17.47 5.27 31.83
CA VAL A 454 17.01 6.16 30.74
C VAL A 454 15.62 5.77 30.24
N THR A 455 15.27 4.49 30.37
CA THR A 455 14.02 3.92 29.89
C THR A 455 12.92 3.86 30.96
N GLU A 456 13.17 4.41 32.15
CA GLU A 456 12.24 4.43 33.30
C GLU A 456 11.69 3.05 33.69
N GLY A 457 12.41 1.97 33.36
CA GLY A 457 11.97 0.59 33.60
C GLY A 457 10.93 0.06 32.60
N ASN A 458 10.70 0.76 31.48
CA ASN A 458 9.77 0.33 30.44
C ASN A 458 10.35 -0.71 29.46
N CYS A 459 11.60 -1.16 29.63
CA CYS A 459 12.22 -2.23 28.83
C CYS A 459 12.13 -3.60 29.50
N ASP A 460 12.15 -4.66 28.69
CA ASP A 460 12.39 -6.03 29.16
C ASP A 460 13.89 -6.24 29.51
N PRO A 461 14.22 -6.67 30.74
CA PRO A 461 15.60 -6.87 31.17
C PRO A 461 16.40 -7.86 30.29
N ASP A 462 15.77 -8.90 29.77
CA ASP A 462 16.44 -9.92 28.94
C ASP A 462 16.76 -9.36 27.55
N VAL A 463 15.88 -8.51 27.02
CA VAL A 463 16.08 -7.80 25.75
C VAL A 463 17.21 -6.78 25.86
N VAL A 464 17.26 -5.99 26.95
CA VAL A 464 18.35 -5.03 27.21
C VAL A 464 19.71 -5.72 27.21
N HIS A 465 19.81 -6.90 27.83
CA HIS A 465 21.05 -7.67 27.87
C HIS A 465 21.52 -8.13 26.47
N ARG A 466 20.60 -8.62 25.63
CA ARG A 466 20.91 -9.04 24.26
C ARG A 466 21.32 -7.86 23.39
N VAL A 467 20.50 -6.80 23.40
CA VAL A 467 20.68 -5.58 22.61
C VAL A 467 22.02 -4.89 22.90
N ILE A 468 22.41 -4.74 24.17
CA ILE A 468 23.70 -4.13 24.51
C ILE A 468 24.87 -4.99 23.97
N LYS A 469 24.78 -6.32 24.03
CA LYS A 469 25.81 -7.19 23.43
C LYS A 469 25.86 -7.05 21.91
N GLU A 470 24.71 -6.96 21.26
CA GLU A 470 24.60 -6.75 19.82
C GLU A 470 25.18 -5.41 19.40
N ILE A 471 24.84 -4.31 20.08
CA ILE A 471 25.38 -2.96 19.78
C ILE A 471 26.89 -2.91 20.03
N LEU A 472 27.41 -3.54 21.08
CA LEU A 472 28.85 -3.57 21.32
C LEU A 472 29.59 -4.44 20.29
N ASN A 473 28.97 -5.52 19.81
CA ASN A 473 29.48 -6.35 18.71
C ASN A 473 29.34 -5.68 17.33
N GLN A 474 28.27 -4.91 17.12
CA GLN A 474 28.06 -4.10 15.93
C GLN A 474 28.99 -2.90 15.93
N ASN A 475 29.23 -2.20 17.03
CA ASN A 475 30.26 -1.16 17.08
C ASN A 475 31.65 -1.72 16.82
N ARG A 476 31.89 -3.00 17.15
CA ARG A 476 33.11 -3.73 16.74
C ARG A 476 33.16 -4.04 15.23
N ARG A 477 32.03 -4.02 14.51
CA ARG A 477 31.89 -4.19 13.05
C ARG A 477 31.75 -2.86 12.28
N ASN A 478 30.93 -1.90 12.73
CA ASN A 478 30.70 -0.56 12.18
C ASN A 478 31.88 0.39 12.36
N THR A 479 32.81 0.12 13.28
CA THR A 479 34.13 0.78 13.25
C THR A 479 35.02 0.27 12.11
N MET A 480 34.57 -0.68 11.30
CA MET A 480 35.18 -1.06 10.02
C MET A 480 34.32 -0.57 8.83
N LYS A 481 34.71 0.60 8.30
CA LYS A 481 34.54 1.12 6.92
C LYS A 481 33.17 0.95 6.23
N VAL A 482 32.40 2.03 6.15
CA VAL A 482 31.10 2.17 5.43
C VAL A 482 31.27 2.26 3.90
N TYR A 483 32.49 2.16 3.36
CA TYR A 483 32.74 2.33 1.92
C TYR A 483 33.25 1.03 1.29
N ARG A 484 32.83 0.77 0.05
CA ARG A 484 33.36 -0.31 -0.80
C ARG A 484 34.86 -0.13 -1.03
N THR A 485 35.63 -1.16 -0.71
CA THR A 485 37.12 -1.14 -0.76
C THR A 485 37.73 -2.28 -1.55
N GLU A 486 36.88 -3.14 -2.12
CA GLU A 486 37.23 -4.16 -3.08
C GLU A 486 37.58 -3.57 -4.45
N TYR A 487 38.35 -4.32 -5.24
CA TYR A 487 38.71 -3.92 -6.60
C TYR A 487 37.44 -3.88 -7.47
N PRO A 488 37.10 -2.77 -8.16
CA PRO A 488 35.80 -2.64 -8.83
C PRO A 488 35.52 -3.58 -9.99
N ASN A 489 36.55 -4.09 -10.68
CA ASN A 489 36.41 -4.98 -11.84
C ASN A 489 37.15 -6.32 -11.66
N PRO A 490 36.53 -7.34 -11.05
CA PRO A 490 37.16 -8.64 -10.86
C PRO A 490 37.61 -9.36 -12.14
N GLN A 491 37.05 -9.00 -13.31
CA GLN A 491 37.47 -9.56 -14.60
C GLN A 491 38.78 -8.98 -15.12
N PHE A 492 39.25 -7.88 -14.55
CA PHE A 492 40.44 -7.18 -15.02
C PHE A 492 41.13 -6.53 -13.83
N GLU A 493 41.74 -7.33 -12.95
CA GLU A 493 42.34 -6.85 -11.71
C GLU A 493 43.83 -6.57 -11.89
N ARG A 494 44.27 -5.41 -11.39
CA ARG A 494 45.69 -5.06 -11.22
C ARG A 494 46.05 -4.89 -9.76
N GLU A 495 47.29 -5.20 -9.42
CA GLU A 495 47.80 -5.06 -8.05
C GLU A 495 47.96 -3.60 -7.61
N ASN A 496 48.37 -2.70 -8.53
CA ASN A 496 48.65 -1.30 -8.20
C ASN A 496 47.42 -0.43 -8.42
N TRP A 497 46.54 -0.37 -7.44
CA TRP A 497 45.33 0.46 -7.49
C TRP A 497 45.03 1.10 -6.13
N LEU A 498 44.14 2.10 -6.13
CA LEU A 498 43.69 2.81 -4.93
C LEU A 498 42.22 3.21 -5.08
N SER A 499 41.35 2.72 -4.19
CA SER A 499 39.97 3.20 -4.11
C SER A 499 39.93 4.67 -3.71
N LEU A 500 39.14 5.46 -4.43
CA LEU A 500 38.82 6.86 -4.11
C LEU A 500 37.42 7.01 -3.52
N ASN A 501 36.72 5.90 -3.25
CA ASN A 501 35.46 5.87 -2.51
C ASN A 501 35.62 6.52 -1.12
N GLY A 502 34.49 6.89 -0.54
CA GLY A 502 34.39 7.63 0.71
C GLY A 502 34.06 9.09 0.49
N LYS A 503 34.49 9.94 1.43
CA LYS A 503 34.11 11.34 1.45
C LYS A 503 34.76 12.16 0.32
N TRP A 504 33.95 12.98 -0.33
CA TRP A 504 34.29 14.01 -1.33
C TRP A 504 33.60 15.31 -0.91
N GLU A 505 34.13 16.45 -1.33
CA GLU A 505 33.40 17.71 -1.27
C GLU A 505 32.33 17.72 -2.37
N PHE A 506 31.20 18.40 -2.12
CA PHE A 506 30.00 18.31 -2.95
C PHE A 506 29.21 19.62 -3.00
N GLU A 507 28.63 19.95 -4.16
CA GLU A 507 27.73 21.10 -4.31
C GLU A 507 26.65 20.79 -5.37
N ILE A 508 25.40 21.16 -5.08
CA ILE A 508 24.27 21.06 -6.03
C ILE A 508 24.13 22.39 -6.77
N ASP A 509 24.10 22.36 -8.10
CA ASP A 509 24.06 23.52 -8.98
C ASP A 509 22.82 23.51 -9.89
N ASN A 510 21.64 23.56 -9.27
CA ASN A 510 20.37 23.58 -10.00
C ASN A 510 20.21 24.79 -10.95
N ALA A 511 20.89 25.89 -10.67
CA ALA A 511 20.88 27.08 -11.53
C ALA A 511 21.85 26.98 -12.73
N ARG A 512 22.63 25.89 -12.85
CA ARG A 512 23.65 25.67 -13.88
C ARG A 512 24.66 26.81 -13.99
N VAL A 513 24.98 27.46 -12.87
CA VAL A 513 25.89 28.63 -12.85
C VAL A 513 27.33 28.23 -12.63
N GLY A 514 27.59 27.00 -12.19
CA GLY A 514 28.89 26.48 -11.79
C GLY A 514 29.90 26.50 -12.92
N MET A 515 29.43 26.25 -14.15
CA MET A 515 30.29 26.37 -15.33
C MET A 515 30.74 27.82 -15.55
N GLY A 516 29.81 28.78 -15.49
CA GLY A 516 30.10 30.21 -15.66
C GLY A 516 30.92 30.82 -14.52
N LYS A 517 30.68 30.34 -13.29
CA LYS A 517 31.40 30.75 -12.07
C LYS A 517 32.70 29.97 -11.83
N LYS A 518 33.04 29.03 -12.71
CA LYS A 518 34.27 28.22 -12.67
C LYS A 518 34.46 27.46 -11.36
N TYR A 519 33.47 26.66 -10.97
CA TYR A 519 33.50 25.91 -9.70
C TYR A 519 34.73 25.01 -9.58
N TRP A 520 35.24 24.46 -10.69
CA TRP A 520 36.46 23.65 -10.73
C TRP A 520 37.76 24.41 -10.36
N LEU A 521 37.72 25.74 -10.29
CA LEU A 521 38.85 26.57 -9.83
C LEU A 521 38.71 27.00 -8.36
N ARG A 522 37.59 26.67 -7.70
CA ARG A 522 37.39 27.00 -6.28
C ARG A 522 38.34 26.20 -5.40
N SER A 523 38.71 26.78 -4.26
CA SER A 523 39.49 26.08 -3.24
C SER A 523 38.70 24.94 -2.59
N SER A 524 37.38 25.09 -2.46
CA SER A 524 36.49 24.09 -1.86
C SER A 524 35.06 24.20 -2.39
N LEU A 525 34.27 23.15 -2.21
CA LEU A 525 32.81 23.13 -2.39
C LEU A 525 32.09 23.20 -1.01
N ASP A 526 30.80 23.51 -1.03
CA ASP A 526 30.05 23.89 0.18
C ASP A 526 29.63 22.72 1.09
N GLY A 527 29.53 21.50 0.54
CA GLY A 527 29.06 20.31 1.24
C GLY A 527 30.00 19.12 1.10
N GLU A 528 29.53 17.96 1.55
CA GLU A 528 30.26 16.69 1.47
C GLU A 528 29.31 15.57 1.03
N ILE A 529 29.86 14.57 0.33
CA ILE A 529 29.15 13.37 -0.10
C ILE A 529 30.04 12.14 0.01
N ASN A 530 29.42 10.99 0.26
CA ASN A 530 30.07 9.69 0.27
C ASN A 530 29.91 8.99 -1.08
N VAL A 531 30.97 8.97 -1.87
CA VAL A 531 31.07 8.19 -3.11
C VAL A 531 31.30 6.71 -2.77
N PRO A 532 30.66 5.74 -3.45
CA PRO A 532 29.96 5.88 -4.73
C PRO A 532 28.44 5.94 -4.60
N PHE A 533 27.89 6.49 -3.52
CA PHE A 533 26.44 6.61 -3.40
C PHE A 533 25.97 7.93 -4.05
N CYS A 534 24.92 7.83 -4.86
CA CYS A 534 24.28 9.00 -5.48
C CYS A 534 23.71 9.96 -4.42
N PRO A 535 23.59 11.27 -4.68
CA PRO A 535 23.12 12.24 -3.71
C PRO A 535 21.69 11.99 -3.19
N GLU A 536 20.85 11.27 -3.94
CA GLU A 536 19.52 10.83 -3.51
C GLU A 536 19.58 9.74 -2.41
N SER A 537 20.64 8.93 -2.42
CA SER A 537 20.82 7.83 -1.47
C SER A 537 21.07 8.33 -0.06
N LYS A 538 20.54 7.62 0.94
CA LYS A 538 20.79 7.92 2.36
C LYS A 538 22.25 7.65 2.74
N LEU A 539 22.88 6.68 2.09
CA LEU A 539 24.27 6.30 2.34
C LEU A 539 25.28 7.35 1.84
N SER A 540 24.86 8.22 0.92
CA SER A 540 25.66 9.34 0.45
C SER A 540 25.91 10.40 1.53
N GLY A 541 25.07 10.44 2.57
CA GLY A 541 25.06 11.50 3.57
C GLY A 541 24.34 12.78 3.12
N VAL A 542 23.90 12.86 1.86
CA VAL A 542 23.13 13.99 1.30
C VAL A 542 21.63 13.72 1.40
N GLY A 543 21.16 12.59 0.85
CA GLY A 543 19.75 12.17 0.93
C GLY A 543 18.76 13.14 0.27
N ASN A 544 19.17 13.84 -0.79
CA ASN A 544 18.32 14.80 -1.50
C ASN A 544 17.63 14.12 -2.68
N THR A 545 16.33 13.85 -2.57
CA THR A 545 15.52 13.21 -3.61
C THR A 545 14.86 14.20 -4.57
N ASP A 546 15.10 15.50 -4.44
CA ASP A 546 14.61 16.52 -5.39
C ASP A 546 15.44 16.47 -6.70
N PHE A 547 14.98 17.18 -7.72
CA PHE A 547 15.71 17.28 -8.99
C PHE A 547 17.04 18.00 -8.82
N MET A 548 18.09 17.36 -9.33
CA MET A 548 19.46 17.89 -9.34
C MET A 548 19.96 18.00 -10.78
N SER A 549 19.84 19.19 -11.37
CA SER A 549 20.22 19.40 -12.78
C SER A 549 21.72 19.22 -13.03
N VAL A 550 22.53 19.69 -12.08
CA VAL A 550 23.99 19.63 -12.13
C VAL A 550 24.50 19.44 -10.71
N VAL A 551 25.48 18.56 -10.55
CA VAL A 551 26.19 18.34 -9.28
C VAL A 551 27.69 18.40 -9.49
N TRP A 552 28.39 18.90 -8.48
CA TRP A 552 29.84 19.05 -8.48
C TRP A 552 30.45 18.22 -7.36
N TYR A 553 31.53 17.51 -7.68
CA TYR A 553 32.34 16.75 -6.73
C TYR A 553 33.76 17.28 -6.74
N LYS A 554 34.43 17.36 -5.59
CA LYS A 554 35.85 17.69 -5.51
C LYS A 554 36.57 16.81 -4.50
N LYS A 555 37.78 16.36 -4.86
CA LYS A 555 38.66 15.60 -3.97
C LYS A 555 40.12 15.80 -4.32
N THR A 556 40.92 16.09 -3.30
CA THR A 556 42.38 16.03 -3.42
C THR A 556 42.85 14.58 -3.31
N VAL A 557 43.58 14.12 -4.32
CA VAL A 557 44.10 12.77 -4.41
C VAL A 557 45.62 12.81 -4.27
N THR A 558 46.18 11.88 -3.51
CA THR A 558 47.62 11.66 -3.40
C THR A 558 47.95 10.29 -3.97
N VAL A 559 48.82 10.27 -4.97
CA VAL A 559 49.29 9.05 -5.64
C VAL A 559 50.21 8.27 -4.68
N PRO A 560 49.92 7.00 -4.39
CA PRO A 560 50.78 6.16 -3.55
C PRO A 560 52.19 5.98 -4.12
N GLU A 561 53.16 5.74 -3.26
CA GLU A 561 54.55 5.51 -3.66
C GLU A 561 54.71 4.32 -4.62
N SER A 562 53.89 3.27 -4.47
CA SER A 562 53.87 2.08 -5.35
C SER A 562 53.48 2.37 -6.82
N MET A 563 52.88 3.53 -7.06
CA MET A 563 52.45 3.99 -8.38
C MET A 563 53.41 5.02 -9.00
N ARG A 564 54.42 5.50 -8.27
CA ARG A 564 55.36 6.51 -8.78
C ARG A 564 56.17 5.96 -9.95
N GLY A 565 56.36 6.77 -10.99
CA GLY A 565 57.08 6.40 -12.22
C GLY A 565 56.31 5.46 -13.15
N LYS A 566 55.05 5.15 -12.85
CA LYS A 566 54.10 4.43 -13.71
C LYS A 566 53.12 5.42 -14.34
N ARG A 567 52.38 4.96 -15.36
CA ARG A 567 51.25 5.71 -15.89
C ARG A 567 50.06 5.50 -14.97
N VAL A 568 49.40 6.57 -14.55
CA VAL A 568 48.29 6.52 -13.59
C VAL A 568 47.02 6.93 -14.29
N PHE A 569 45.99 6.10 -14.17
CA PHE A 569 44.66 6.33 -14.71
C PHE A 569 43.67 6.55 -13.57
N LEU A 570 42.82 7.56 -13.74
CA LEU A 570 41.64 7.78 -12.91
C LEU A 570 40.44 7.14 -13.60
N HIS A 571 39.78 6.23 -12.89
CA HIS A 571 38.65 5.45 -13.38
C HIS A 571 37.36 5.84 -12.66
N PHE A 572 36.27 5.89 -13.42
CA PHE A 572 34.91 6.02 -12.95
C PHE A 572 34.12 4.80 -13.41
N GLY A 573 33.46 4.09 -12.48
CA GLY A 573 32.63 2.94 -12.83
C GLY A 573 31.39 3.34 -13.64
N ALA A 574 30.71 4.40 -13.21
CA ALA A 574 29.52 4.96 -13.84
C ALA A 574 29.20 6.34 -13.21
N VAL A 575 28.79 7.31 -14.03
CA VAL A 575 28.39 8.65 -13.60
C VAL A 575 27.21 9.11 -14.44
N ASP A 576 26.05 9.33 -13.82
CA ASP A 576 24.83 9.69 -14.53
C ASP A 576 24.70 11.22 -14.72
N TRP A 577 24.47 11.78 -15.91
CA TRP A 577 24.54 11.14 -17.23
C TRP A 577 25.70 11.68 -18.09
N LYS A 578 25.88 13.01 -18.09
CA LYS A 578 27.00 13.67 -18.75
C LYS A 578 27.99 14.17 -17.72
N SER A 579 29.24 13.71 -17.77
CA SER A 579 30.27 14.11 -16.82
C SER A 579 31.45 14.82 -17.49
N THR A 580 31.95 15.88 -16.84
CA THR A 580 33.18 16.57 -17.21
C THR A 580 34.14 16.51 -16.03
N VAL A 581 35.36 16.02 -16.29
CA VAL A 581 36.40 15.87 -15.27
C VAL A 581 37.48 16.92 -15.46
N PHE A 582 37.87 17.55 -14.36
CA PHE A 582 38.95 18.53 -14.29
C PHE A 582 40.01 18.08 -13.30
N ILE A 583 41.28 18.26 -13.65
CA ILE A 583 42.42 18.00 -12.76
C ILE A 583 43.22 19.29 -12.60
N ASN A 584 43.43 19.73 -11.35
CA ASN A 584 44.13 20.99 -11.04
C ASN A 584 43.59 22.22 -11.81
N GLY A 585 42.30 22.22 -12.14
CA GLY A 585 41.65 23.31 -12.86
C GLY A 585 41.59 23.16 -14.39
N GLU A 586 42.24 22.14 -14.95
CA GLU A 586 42.27 21.84 -16.39
C GLU A 586 41.23 20.76 -16.74
N LYS A 587 40.43 20.96 -17.79
CA LYS A 587 39.49 19.94 -18.28
C LYS A 587 40.28 18.81 -18.95
N VAL A 588 40.15 17.59 -18.45
CA VAL A 588 40.89 16.42 -18.96
C VAL A 588 40.05 15.46 -19.78
N THR A 589 38.76 15.29 -19.44
CA THR A 589 37.87 14.40 -20.20
C THR A 589 36.40 14.79 -20.06
N GLU A 590 35.57 14.32 -20.99
CA GLU A 590 34.12 14.40 -20.97
C GLU A 590 33.57 13.02 -21.34
N HIS A 591 32.56 12.55 -20.60
CA HIS A 591 31.88 11.29 -20.85
C HIS A 591 30.36 11.52 -20.92
N VAL A 592 29.71 10.75 -21.78
CA VAL A 592 28.26 10.76 -21.98
C VAL A 592 27.79 9.31 -21.90
N GLY A 593 26.89 9.02 -20.97
CA GLY A 593 26.46 7.66 -20.63
C GLY A 593 26.46 7.49 -19.12
N GLY A 594 25.35 6.98 -18.57
CA GLY A 594 25.11 6.83 -17.15
C GLY A 594 25.55 5.48 -16.57
N TYR A 595 25.88 4.51 -17.41
CA TYR A 595 25.91 3.10 -17.01
C TYR A 595 27.23 2.36 -17.30
N VAL A 596 28.12 2.95 -18.11
CA VAL A 596 29.39 2.34 -18.51
C VAL A 596 30.59 3.09 -17.94
N PRO A 597 31.72 2.38 -17.73
CA PRO A 597 32.91 2.98 -17.16
C PRO A 597 33.70 3.82 -18.17
N PHE A 598 34.44 4.80 -17.66
CA PHE A 598 35.43 5.54 -18.43
C PHE A 598 36.67 5.86 -17.58
N LYS A 599 37.78 6.17 -18.26
CA LYS A 599 39.07 6.46 -17.61
C LYS A 599 39.80 7.61 -18.29
N THR A 600 40.67 8.28 -17.55
CA THR A 600 41.58 9.31 -18.08
C THR A 600 42.96 9.17 -17.44
N GLU A 601 44.00 9.43 -18.22
CA GLU A 601 45.37 9.44 -17.69
C GLU A 601 45.62 10.72 -16.89
N VAL A 602 46.24 10.60 -15.71
CA VAL A 602 46.52 11.71 -14.78
C VAL A 602 48.00 11.81 -14.40
N THR A 603 48.86 11.02 -15.04
CA THR A 603 50.32 10.92 -14.77
C THR A 603 51.02 12.28 -14.73
N SER A 604 50.67 13.21 -15.64
CA SER A 604 51.32 14.51 -15.79
C SER A 604 51.02 15.52 -14.68
N PHE A 605 50.01 15.27 -13.84
CA PHE A 605 49.57 16.21 -12.79
C PHE A 605 50.32 16.05 -11.46
N GLY A 606 51.29 15.14 -11.40
CA GLY A 606 52.18 14.94 -10.26
C GLY A 606 51.61 14.03 -9.17
N GLU A 607 52.25 14.05 -8.00
CA GLU A 607 51.93 13.12 -6.90
C GLU A 607 50.69 13.51 -6.10
N LYS A 608 50.26 14.76 -6.20
CA LYS A 608 49.09 15.28 -5.50
C LYS A 608 48.35 16.27 -6.38
N PHE A 609 47.07 16.03 -6.60
CA PHE A 609 46.24 16.85 -7.48
C PHE A 609 44.78 16.88 -7.01
N ASP A 610 44.07 17.93 -7.39
CA ASP A 610 42.64 18.06 -7.17
C ASP A 610 41.87 17.50 -8.36
N VAL A 611 40.96 16.57 -8.09
CA VAL A 611 39.96 16.09 -9.03
C VAL A 611 38.68 16.87 -8.79
N THR A 612 38.15 17.53 -9.82
CA THR A 612 36.78 18.07 -9.81
C THR A 612 35.96 17.39 -10.89
N VAL A 613 34.74 16.95 -10.56
CA VAL A 613 33.80 16.35 -11.50
C VAL A 613 32.53 17.18 -11.52
N CYS A 614 32.09 17.58 -12.70
CA CYS A 614 30.75 18.11 -12.93
C CYS A 614 29.92 17.01 -13.58
N ALA A 615 28.80 16.63 -12.99
CA ALA A 615 27.83 15.73 -13.61
C ALA A 615 26.54 16.51 -13.89
N GLU A 616 26.08 16.47 -15.14
CA GLU A 616 24.83 17.05 -15.61
C GLU A 616 23.85 15.92 -15.90
N ASP A 617 22.65 16.03 -15.35
CA ASP A 617 21.59 15.04 -15.53
C ASP A 617 20.34 15.72 -16.12
N PRO A 618 19.95 15.38 -17.37
CA PRO A 618 18.76 15.89 -18.01
C PRO A 618 17.55 14.97 -17.74
N VAL A 619 17.12 14.84 -16.48
CA VAL A 619 16.02 13.95 -16.03
C VAL A 619 14.69 14.11 -16.80
N TYR A 620 14.50 15.19 -17.57
CA TYR A 620 13.29 15.45 -18.36
C TYR A 620 13.46 15.22 -19.88
N ASP A 621 14.63 14.78 -20.32
CA ASP A 621 14.92 14.63 -21.75
C ASP A 621 14.58 13.20 -22.20
N ASP A 622 13.40 13.02 -22.81
CA ASP A 622 12.90 11.78 -23.42
C ASP A 622 13.71 11.35 -24.67
N ASN A 623 15.00 11.64 -24.68
CA ASN A 623 15.92 11.34 -25.76
C ASN A 623 16.99 10.32 -25.37
N TYR A 624 17.18 9.99 -24.09
CA TYR A 624 18.24 9.06 -23.66
C TYR A 624 17.67 7.95 -22.79
N GLY A 625 18.39 6.82 -22.74
CA GLY A 625 18.05 5.72 -21.86
C GLY A 625 18.39 6.07 -20.42
N HIS A 626 17.38 6.23 -19.56
CA HIS A 626 17.53 6.51 -18.14
C HIS A 626 17.05 5.35 -17.25
N GLY A 627 16.64 4.22 -17.83
CA GLY A 627 16.08 3.08 -17.10
C GLY A 627 14.82 3.48 -16.31
N LYS A 628 14.50 2.75 -15.23
CA LYS A 628 13.31 2.98 -14.40
C LYS A 628 13.45 4.13 -13.39
N GLN A 629 14.04 5.24 -13.81
CA GLN A 629 14.14 6.47 -13.03
C GLN A 629 12.89 7.35 -13.28
N CYS A 630 12.28 7.86 -12.20
CA CYS A 630 11.02 8.58 -12.29
C CYS A 630 11.19 10.02 -12.79
N PRO A 631 10.52 10.42 -13.89
CA PRO A 631 10.61 11.76 -14.46
C PRO A 631 9.82 12.82 -13.67
N VAL A 632 9.12 12.41 -12.60
CA VAL A 632 8.41 13.29 -11.67
C VAL A 632 8.92 13.07 -10.25
N LEU A 633 8.69 14.04 -9.35
CA LEU A 633 9.29 14.05 -8.01
C LEU A 633 9.03 12.74 -7.22
N GLU A 634 7.78 12.30 -7.19
CA GLU A 634 7.37 11.07 -6.49
C GLU A 634 7.41 9.87 -7.42
N SER A 635 7.93 8.75 -6.94
CA SER A 635 7.91 7.48 -7.67
C SER A 635 6.47 7.04 -7.99
N ARG A 636 6.27 6.46 -9.18
CA ARG A 636 4.94 6.09 -9.67
C ARG A 636 5.02 4.87 -10.58
N GLY A 637 4.00 4.00 -10.53
CA GLY A 637 4.00 2.79 -11.36
C GLY A 637 5.26 1.96 -11.14
N CYS A 638 5.99 1.70 -12.22
CA CYS A 638 7.29 1.02 -12.23
C CYS A 638 8.49 1.98 -12.38
N ASP A 639 8.31 3.30 -12.22
CA ASP A 639 9.40 4.27 -12.19
C ASP A 639 9.73 4.64 -10.72
N TYR A 640 11.01 4.61 -10.35
CA TYR A 640 11.49 4.74 -8.97
C TYR A 640 12.37 5.97 -8.75
N THR A 641 12.96 6.11 -7.56
CA THR A 641 13.85 7.24 -7.25
C THR A 641 15.01 7.35 -8.25
N ARG A 642 15.29 8.59 -8.67
CA ARG A 642 16.38 8.96 -9.59
C ARG A 642 17.76 8.73 -8.99
N THR A 643 18.77 8.70 -9.85
CA THR A 643 20.19 8.52 -9.51
C THR A 643 21.01 9.56 -10.27
N THR A 644 21.45 10.61 -9.60
CA THR A 644 22.29 11.66 -10.22
C THR A 644 23.78 11.41 -9.94
N GLY A 645 24.66 11.71 -10.90
CA GLY A 645 26.10 11.78 -10.65
C GLY A 645 26.75 10.42 -10.38
N ILE A 646 27.73 10.38 -9.48
CA ILE A 646 28.58 9.18 -9.29
C ILE A 646 27.83 8.12 -8.48
N TRP A 647 27.51 6.97 -9.10
CA TRP A 647 26.81 5.87 -8.43
C TRP A 647 27.57 4.52 -8.44
N GLN A 648 28.72 4.46 -9.12
CA GLN A 648 29.68 3.33 -9.00
C GLN A 648 31.06 3.81 -8.57
N SER A 649 31.92 2.86 -8.18
CA SER A 649 33.23 3.12 -7.56
C SER A 649 34.13 4.02 -8.41
N VAL A 650 34.94 4.83 -7.74
CA VAL A 650 36.00 5.66 -8.36
C VAL A 650 37.35 5.18 -7.83
N TRP A 651 38.35 5.01 -8.69
CA TRP A 651 39.66 4.52 -8.27
C TRP A 651 40.81 5.05 -9.13
N LEU A 652 42.01 5.03 -8.58
CA LEU A 652 43.25 5.12 -9.35
C LEU A 652 43.78 3.73 -9.67
N GLU A 653 44.39 3.61 -10.83
CA GLU A 653 45.12 2.41 -11.24
C GLU A 653 46.43 2.80 -11.93
N ALA A 654 47.51 2.10 -11.61
CA ALA A 654 48.81 2.34 -12.22
C ALA A 654 49.22 1.19 -13.14
N VAL A 655 49.63 1.56 -14.36
CA VAL A 655 50.07 0.64 -15.41
C VAL A 655 51.50 0.96 -15.84
N GLY A 656 52.16 -0.03 -16.44
CA GLY A 656 53.49 0.18 -17.05
C GLY A 656 53.44 1.17 -18.23
N GLU A 657 54.63 1.54 -18.73
CA GLU A 657 54.73 2.32 -19.99
C GLU A 657 53.97 1.62 -21.14
N ARG A 658 54.05 0.28 -21.15
CA ARG A 658 53.34 -0.64 -22.04
C ARG A 658 52.42 -1.50 -21.19
N TYR A 659 51.17 -1.66 -21.59
CA TYR A 659 50.16 -2.30 -20.76
C TYR A 659 49.07 -2.97 -21.58
N ILE A 660 48.38 -3.91 -20.95
CA ILE A 660 47.23 -4.60 -21.55
C ILE A 660 46.03 -3.65 -21.45
N GLU A 661 45.40 -3.33 -22.58
CA GLU A 661 44.25 -2.43 -22.60
C GLU A 661 42.96 -3.20 -22.36
N ASN A 662 42.82 -4.36 -22.98
CA ASN A 662 41.66 -5.23 -22.86
C ASN A 662 42.03 -6.67 -23.21
N PHE A 663 41.18 -7.64 -22.83
CA PHE A 663 41.28 -9.00 -23.35
C PHE A 663 39.90 -9.65 -23.44
N ARG A 664 39.81 -10.69 -24.26
CA ARG A 664 38.59 -11.46 -24.50
C ARG A 664 38.88 -12.96 -24.46
N VAL A 665 38.07 -13.71 -23.74
CA VAL A 665 38.16 -15.16 -23.61
C VAL A 665 36.90 -15.79 -24.20
N THR A 666 37.06 -16.59 -25.25
CA THR A 666 35.96 -17.38 -25.83
C THR A 666 36.23 -18.87 -25.59
N PRO A 667 35.43 -19.56 -24.76
CA PRO A 667 35.65 -20.98 -24.47
C PRO A 667 35.25 -21.86 -25.66
N ASN A 668 36.07 -22.87 -25.96
CA ASN A 668 35.77 -23.95 -26.88
C ASN A 668 35.76 -25.28 -26.10
N VAL A 669 34.57 -25.67 -25.64
CA VAL A 669 34.37 -26.83 -24.77
C VAL A 669 34.78 -28.14 -25.46
N ASP A 670 34.44 -28.31 -26.73
CA ASP A 670 34.68 -29.57 -27.46
C ASP A 670 36.17 -29.83 -27.70
N ALA A 671 36.95 -28.77 -27.90
CA ALA A 671 38.41 -28.86 -28.08
C ALA A 671 39.20 -28.72 -26.77
N CYS A 672 38.53 -28.52 -25.62
CA CYS A 672 39.17 -28.27 -24.32
C CYS A 672 40.21 -27.14 -24.39
N GLU A 673 39.84 -26.02 -25.02
CA GLU A 673 40.71 -24.86 -25.18
C GLU A 673 39.95 -23.54 -25.01
N ILE A 674 40.68 -22.46 -24.83
CA ILE A 674 40.15 -21.09 -24.94
C ILE A 674 40.78 -20.36 -26.12
N ILE A 675 39.99 -19.51 -26.77
CA ILE A 675 40.47 -18.51 -27.71
C ILE A 675 40.65 -17.22 -26.91
N LEU A 676 41.90 -16.80 -26.75
CA LEU A 676 42.29 -15.61 -26.03
C LEU A 676 42.69 -14.53 -27.03
N GLU A 677 41.99 -13.41 -26.99
CA GLU A 677 42.36 -12.19 -27.71
C GLU A 677 42.84 -11.14 -26.71
N VAL A 678 44.02 -10.56 -26.94
CA VAL A 678 44.60 -9.54 -26.07
C VAL A 678 44.88 -8.27 -26.88
N GLU A 679 44.36 -7.15 -26.39
CA GLU A 679 44.63 -5.80 -26.87
C GLU A 679 45.64 -5.15 -25.91
N ALA A 680 46.71 -4.56 -26.45
CA ALA A 680 47.74 -3.90 -25.64
C ALA A 680 48.16 -2.56 -26.24
N LYS A 681 48.46 -1.58 -25.37
CA LYS A 681 48.88 -0.22 -25.75
C LYS A 681 50.39 -0.09 -25.63
N ASP A 682 51.00 0.57 -26.62
CA ASP A 682 52.43 0.85 -26.72
C ASP A 682 53.32 -0.42 -26.62
N ALA A 683 52.75 -1.58 -26.93
CA ALA A 683 53.30 -2.90 -26.62
C ALA A 683 53.89 -3.65 -27.82
N TYR A 684 54.16 -2.97 -28.95
CA TYR A 684 54.76 -3.60 -30.13
C TYR A 684 56.05 -4.35 -29.77
N GLY A 685 56.11 -5.64 -30.12
CA GLY A 685 57.25 -6.50 -29.84
C GLY A 685 57.36 -7.01 -28.39
N ALA A 686 56.44 -6.64 -27.50
CA ALA A 686 56.31 -7.26 -26.18
C ALA A 686 55.71 -8.67 -26.31
N GLU A 687 56.03 -9.55 -25.37
CA GLU A 687 55.48 -10.90 -25.26
C GLU A 687 54.41 -10.93 -24.16
N VAL A 688 53.24 -11.51 -24.42
CA VAL A 688 52.28 -11.85 -23.38
C VAL A 688 52.48 -13.30 -22.99
N GLN A 689 52.62 -13.55 -21.69
CA GLN A 689 52.49 -14.87 -21.08
C GLN A 689 51.11 -14.96 -20.44
N ALA A 690 50.27 -15.85 -20.94
CA ALA A 690 48.96 -16.15 -20.36
C ALA A 690 49.02 -17.52 -19.67
N VAL A 691 48.56 -17.60 -18.42
CA VAL A 691 48.56 -18.83 -17.61
C VAL A 691 47.18 -19.03 -17.01
N ALA A 692 46.57 -20.19 -17.28
CA ALA A 692 45.30 -20.60 -16.68
C ALA A 692 45.54 -21.61 -15.55
N THR A 693 44.87 -21.43 -14.42
CA THR A 693 44.89 -22.34 -13.27
C THR A 693 43.47 -22.70 -12.82
N TYR A 694 43.28 -23.91 -12.31
CA TYR A 694 42.05 -24.34 -11.66
C TYR A 694 42.39 -24.90 -10.29
N GLU A 695 41.76 -24.35 -9.23
CA GLU A 695 42.04 -24.70 -7.82
C GLU A 695 43.55 -24.65 -7.48
N GLY A 696 44.27 -23.67 -8.03
CA GLY A 696 45.71 -23.47 -7.84
C GLY A 696 46.62 -24.41 -8.65
N LYS A 697 46.07 -25.38 -9.40
CA LYS A 697 46.83 -26.22 -10.33
C LYS A 697 46.87 -25.57 -11.71
N LYS A 698 48.05 -25.50 -12.34
CA LYS A 698 48.20 -25.03 -13.72
C LYS A 698 47.51 -25.98 -14.69
N GLN A 699 46.71 -25.41 -15.60
CA GLN A 699 45.94 -26.13 -16.61
C GLN A 699 46.36 -25.75 -18.03
N GLY A 700 46.88 -24.54 -18.26
CA GLY A 700 47.34 -24.12 -19.58
C GLY A 700 48.32 -22.96 -19.51
N GLU A 701 49.18 -22.83 -20.52
CA GLU A 701 50.01 -21.64 -20.74
C GLU A 701 50.24 -21.43 -22.23
N VAL A 702 50.17 -20.17 -22.67
CA VAL A 702 50.61 -19.76 -24.01
C VAL A 702 51.44 -18.49 -23.92
N ARG A 703 52.43 -18.37 -24.82
CA ARG A 703 53.27 -17.18 -24.99
C ARG A 703 53.20 -16.71 -26.42
N PHE A 704 53.00 -15.42 -26.62
CA PHE A 704 52.89 -14.84 -27.95
C PHE A 704 53.32 -13.38 -27.94
N LYS A 705 53.72 -12.87 -29.11
CA LYS A 705 54.13 -11.48 -29.26
C LYS A 705 52.96 -10.61 -29.70
N ILE A 706 52.93 -9.38 -29.18
CA ILE A 706 52.04 -8.32 -29.67
C ILE A 706 52.64 -7.73 -30.94
N VAL A 707 51.90 -7.81 -32.04
CA VAL A 707 52.38 -7.44 -33.38
C VAL A 707 51.84 -6.07 -33.83
N ASP A 708 50.59 -5.73 -33.53
CA ASP A 708 49.96 -4.38 -33.47
C ASP A 708 48.44 -4.57 -33.23
N GLY A 709 47.78 -3.67 -32.50
CA GLY A 709 46.34 -3.76 -32.20
C GLY A 709 45.97 -4.90 -31.22
N SER A 710 45.24 -5.91 -31.71
CA SER A 710 44.86 -7.11 -30.96
C SER A 710 45.58 -8.36 -31.48
N THR A 711 45.87 -9.31 -30.60
CA THR A 711 46.45 -10.62 -30.98
C THR A 711 45.59 -11.74 -30.42
N THR A 712 45.17 -12.66 -31.30
CA THR A 712 44.37 -13.83 -30.95
C THR A 712 45.22 -15.09 -30.95
N VAL A 713 45.11 -15.89 -29.89
CA VAL A 713 45.79 -17.17 -29.73
C VAL A 713 44.86 -18.21 -29.13
N HIS A 714 45.15 -19.50 -29.39
CA HIS A 714 44.48 -20.62 -28.73
C HIS A 714 45.33 -21.10 -27.57
N MET A 715 44.71 -21.41 -26.43
CA MET A 715 45.35 -22.04 -25.28
C MET A 715 44.58 -23.32 -24.94
N SER A 716 45.21 -24.47 -25.17
CA SER A 716 44.69 -25.77 -24.72
C SER A 716 44.79 -25.89 -23.19
N LEU A 717 43.81 -26.58 -22.59
CA LEU A 717 43.76 -26.88 -21.17
C LEU A 717 43.97 -28.39 -20.94
N ASP A 718 44.71 -28.74 -19.89
CA ASP A 718 45.01 -30.12 -19.53
C ASP A 718 43.76 -30.91 -19.09
N GLU A 719 42.86 -30.24 -18.35
CA GLU A 719 41.60 -30.82 -17.85
C GLU A 719 40.42 -29.89 -18.15
N LEU A 720 39.27 -30.49 -18.49
CA LEU A 720 38.00 -29.79 -18.68
C LEU A 720 37.17 -29.75 -17.40
N HIS A 721 36.99 -28.55 -16.84
CA HIS A 721 36.13 -28.26 -15.70
C HIS A 721 35.04 -27.29 -16.15
N LEU A 722 33.87 -27.84 -16.48
CA LEU A 722 32.76 -27.03 -16.98
C LEU A 722 32.25 -26.06 -15.91
N TRP A 723 31.92 -24.84 -16.32
CA TRP A 723 31.07 -23.95 -15.54
C TRP A 723 29.66 -24.55 -15.53
N GLU A 724 29.13 -24.77 -14.32
CA GLU A 724 27.86 -25.49 -14.09
C GLU A 724 26.97 -24.66 -13.17
N LEU A 725 25.66 -24.79 -13.37
CA LEU A 725 24.66 -24.17 -12.51
C LEU A 725 24.85 -24.58 -11.04
N GLY A 726 24.77 -23.59 -10.14
CA GLY A 726 24.92 -23.78 -8.69
C GLY A 726 26.33 -24.14 -8.21
N LYS A 727 27.31 -24.26 -9.10
CA LYS A 727 28.71 -24.60 -8.73
C LYS A 727 29.73 -23.55 -9.15
N GLY A 728 29.46 -22.81 -10.23
CA GLY A 728 30.28 -21.69 -10.68
C GLY A 728 31.78 -21.99 -10.76
N ARG A 729 32.15 -23.11 -11.39
CA ARG A 729 33.54 -23.55 -11.54
C ARG A 729 34.28 -22.59 -12.49
N LEU A 730 35.23 -21.84 -11.95
CA LEU A 730 36.03 -20.85 -12.67
C LEU A 730 37.50 -21.26 -12.70
N TYR A 731 38.15 -20.94 -13.80
CA TYR A 731 39.61 -20.95 -13.93
C TYR A 731 40.11 -19.54 -13.64
N ASP A 732 41.19 -19.42 -12.87
CA ASP A 732 41.93 -18.16 -12.77
C ASP A 732 42.80 -18.00 -14.03
N LEU A 733 42.92 -16.76 -14.51
CA LEU A 733 43.73 -16.40 -15.66
C LEU A 733 44.70 -15.28 -15.27
N GLN A 734 45.99 -15.53 -15.44
CA GLN A 734 47.04 -14.54 -15.25
C GLN A 734 47.63 -14.15 -16.59
N LEU A 735 47.56 -12.86 -16.92
CA LEU A 735 48.21 -12.28 -18.10
C LEU A 735 49.40 -11.42 -17.64
N ASN A 736 50.59 -11.73 -18.14
CA ASN A 736 51.80 -10.96 -17.89
C ASN A 736 52.35 -10.41 -19.20
N LEU A 737 52.44 -9.09 -19.33
CA LEU A 737 53.11 -8.44 -20.45
C LEU A 737 54.60 -8.31 -20.15
N ILE A 738 55.44 -8.85 -21.01
CA ILE A 738 56.89 -8.97 -20.84
C ILE A 738 57.59 -8.21 -21.96
N TYR A 739 58.45 -7.27 -21.61
CA TYR A 739 59.27 -6.54 -22.56
C TYR A 739 60.73 -6.50 -22.09
N ASN A 740 61.68 -6.82 -22.97
CA ASN A 740 63.10 -6.93 -22.65
C ASN A 740 63.39 -7.82 -21.41
N GLY A 741 62.65 -8.93 -21.27
CA GLY A 741 62.80 -9.90 -20.18
C GLY A 741 62.25 -9.45 -18.82
N LYS A 742 61.52 -8.33 -18.75
CA LYS A 742 60.86 -7.84 -17.53
C LYS A 742 59.35 -7.78 -17.71
N VAL A 743 58.60 -8.16 -16.68
CA VAL A 743 57.15 -7.95 -16.64
C VAL A 743 56.88 -6.44 -16.51
N THR A 744 56.18 -5.86 -17.47
CA THR A 744 55.82 -4.44 -17.51
C THR A 744 54.40 -4.16 -17.05
N ASP A 745 53.50 -5.14 -17.21
CA ASP A 745 52.12 -5.08 -16.74
C ASP A 745 51.62 -6.50 -16.42
N SER A 746 50.68 -6.61 -15.47
CA SER A 746 50.15 -7.88 -14.99
C SER A 746 48.67 -7.73 -14.65
N VAL A 747 47.84 -8.58 -15.25
CA VAL A 747 46.38 -8.57 -15.10
C VAL A 747 45.93 -9.93 -14.61
N LYS A 748 45.20 -9.94 -13.49
CA LYS A 748 44.50 -11.11 -12.95
C LYS A 748 43.06 -11.08 -13.42
N SER A 749 42.55 -12.24 -13.77
CA SER A 749 41.20 -12.43 -14.27
C SER A 749 40.73 -13.87 -14.02
N TYR A 750 39.57 -14.23 -14.53
CA TYR A 750 39.04 -15.57 -14.52
C TYR A 750 38.19 -15.85 -15.78
N PHE A 751 37.86 -17.11 -16.01
CA PHE A 751 36.89 -17.51 -17.03
C PHE A 751 36.19 -18.82 -16.66
N GLY A 752 35.03 -19.06 -17.26
CA GLY A 752 34.29 -20.32 -17.14
C GLY A 752 34.28 -21.08 -18.47
N MET A 753 34.58 -22.38 -18.44
CA MET A 753 34.43 -23.24 -19.62
C MET A 753 32.96 -23.63 -19.78
N ARG A 754 32.25 -23.00 -20.73
CA ARG A 754 30.87 -23.37 -21.04
C ARG A 754 30.45 -23.03 -22.47
N SER A 755 29.55 -23.84 -23.03
CA SER A 755 28.86 -23.55 -24.29
C SER A 755 27.39 -23.26 -24.04
N VAL A 756 26.84 -22.28 -24.77
CA VAL A 756 25.40 -22.00 -24.81
C VAL A 756 24.95 -21.99 -26.26
N MET A 757 23.80 -22.63 -26.54
CA MET A 757 23.19 -22.60 -27.86
C MET A 757 21.72 -22.99 -27.79
N PHE A 758 20.96 -22.64 -28.83
CA PHE A 758 19.65 -23.25 -29.06
C PHE A 758 19.78 -24.44 -30.03
N ASP A 759 19.11 -25.54 -29.70
CA ASP A 759 18.87 -26.68 -30.59
C ASP A 759 17.37 -26.92 -30.72
N GLY A 760 16.81 -26.49 -31.86
CA GLY A 760 15.36 -26.38 -32.03
C GLY A 760 14.75 -25.42 -31.01
N LYS A 761 13.94 -25.95 -30.10
CA LYS A 761 13.31 -25.19 -29.00
C LYS A 761 14.11 -25.24 -27.69
N LYS A 762 15.09 -26.14 -27.60
CA LYS A 762 15.83 -26.40 -26.36
C LYS A 762 16.95 -25.39 -26.21
N PHE A 763 17.11 -24.83 -25.01
CA PHE A 763 18.33 -24.14 -24.63
C PHE A 763 19.32 -25.15 -24.07
N LEU A 764 20.50 -25.25 -24.69
CA LEU A 764 21.55 -26.17 -24.28
C LEU A 764 22.63 -25.40 -23.52
N LEU A 765 22.92 -25.84 -22.30
CA LEU A 765 24.11 -25.47 -21.55
C LEU A 765 25.04 -26.68 -21.47
N ASN A 766 26.24 -26.56 -22.04
CA ASN A 766 27.22 -27.66 -22.13
C ASN A 766 26.63 -28.94 -22.78
N GLY A 767 25.80 -28.75 -23.82
CA GLY A 767 25.13 -29.84 -24.55
C GLY A 767 23.94 -30.48 -23.84
N LYS A 768 23.51 -29.99 -22.67
CA LYS A 768 22.34 -30.49 -21.94
C LYS A 768 21.19 -29.49 -22.01
N SER A 769 19.98 -29.97 -22.24
CA SER A 769 18.78 -29.12 -22.18
C SER A 769 18.55 -28.62 -20.76
N VAL A 770 18.51 -27.30 -20.59
CA VAL A 770 18.31 -26.64 -19.31
C VAL A 770 17.16 -25.65 -19.44
N PHE A 771 16.22 -25.70 -18.51
CA PHE A 771 15.14 -24.72 -18.45
C PHE A 771 15.57 -23.47 -17.66
N GLY A 772 15.42 -22.31 -18.28
CA GLY A 772 15.71 -21.02 -17.67
C GLY A 772 14.63 -20.63 -16.66
N ARG A 773 14.97 -20.66 -15.37
CA ARG A 773 14.10 -20.24 -14.26
C ARG A 773 14.59 -18.89 -13.79
N PHE A 774 14.23 -17.86 -14.54
CA PHE A 774 14.67 -16.50 -14.27
C PHE A 774 13.74 -15.79 -13.27
N ILE A 775 14.31 -14.80 -12.59
CA ILE A 775 13.55 -13.80 -11.86
C ILE A 775 13.98 -12.40 -12.32
N LEU A 776 13.05 -11.45 -12.30
CA LEU A 776 13.36 -10.06 -12.60
C LEU A 776 14.05 -9.42 -11.38
N ASP A 777 15.30 -8.97 -11.57
CA ASP A 777 16.07 -8.26 -10.54
C ASP A 777 16.28 -6.82 -10.98
N GLN A 778 15.71 -5.87 -10.22
CA GLN A 778 15.71 -4.45 -10.58
C GLN A 778 16.98 -3.68 -10.14
N GLY A 779 17.81 -4.30 -9.30
CA GLY A 779 19.03 -3.70 -8.77
C GLY A 779 18.83 -2.49 -7.86
N PHE A 780 17.66 -2.32 -7.23
CA PHE A 780 17.38 -1.20 -6.33
C PHE A 780 17.55 -1.56 -4.84
N TYR A 781 18.10 -0.63 -4.06
CA TYR A 781 18.34 -0.75 -2.62
C TYR A 781 17.67 0.38 -1.83
N SER A 782 16.97 0.06 -0.73
CA SER A 782 16.19 1.03 0.04
C SER A 782 17.00 2.17 0.68
N ASP A 783 18.30 1.96 0.84
CA ASP A 783 19.27 2.89 1.40
C ASP A 783 20.24 3.43 0.35
N GLY A 784 20.62 2.61 -0.63
CA GLY A 784 21.61 2.90 -1.67
C GLY A 784 21.08 3.27 -3.06
N ILE A 785 19.78 3.11 -3.32
CA ILE A 785 19.10 3.27 -4.62
C ILE A 785 19.76 2.38 -5.68
N TYR A 786 20.68 2.88 -6.51
CA TYR A 786 21.39 2.07 -7.51
C TYR A 786 22.62 1.34 -6.95
N THR A 787 23.12 1.71 -5.78
CA THR A 787 24.42 1.22 -5.30
C THR A 787 24.22 0.28 -4.13
N ALA A 788 24.64 -0.99 -4.27
CA ALA A 788 24.64 -1.92 -3.16
C ALA A 788 25.60 -1.42 -2.04
N PRO A 789 25.20 -1.43 -0.75
CA PRO A 789 26.04 -0.95 0.34
C PRO A 789 27.36 -1.73 0.47
N THR A 790 27.31 -3.04 0.24
CA THR A 790 28.44 -3.97 0.30
C THR A 790 28.30 -5.02 -0.81
N THR A 791 29.41 -5.67 -1.17
CA THR A 791 29.41 -6.77 -2.15
C THR A 791 28.70 -8.03 -1.68
N ASP A 792 28.71 -8.30 -0.37
CA ASP A 792 27.95 -9.41 0.24
C ASP A 792 26.45 -9.35 -0.10
N ARG A 793 25.94 -8.15 -0.41
CA ARG A 793 24.54 -7.97 -0.79
C ARG A 793 24.21 -8.61 -2.14
N PHE A 794 25.15 -8.63 -3.10
CA PHE A 794 24.97 -9.33 -4.37
C PHE A 794 24.86 -10.83 -4.16
N GLU A 795 25.77 -11.39 -3.37
CA GLU A 795 25.73 -12.81 -3.00
C GLU A 795 24.41 -13.15 -2.30
N GLN A 796 23.95 -12.30 -1.38
CA GLN A 796 22.69 -12.49 -0.68
C GLN A 796 21.48 -12.48 -1.63
N ASP A 797 21.38 -11.50 -2.54
CA ASP A 797 20.25 -11.41 -3.48
C ASP A 797 20.21 -12.66 -4.39
N ILE A 798 21.36 -13.17 -4.85
CA ILE A 798 21.45 -14.43 -5.62
C ILE A 798 21.01 -15.63 -4.76
N ARG A 799 21.46 -15.72 -3.50
CA ARG A 799 21.04 -16.82 -2.59
C ARG A 799 19.53 -16.82 -2.36
N LEU A 800 18.93 -15.65 -2.11
CA LEU A 800 17.48 -15.52 -1.93
C LEU A 800 16.71 -15.99 -3.17
N SER A 801 17.22 -15.67 -4.36
CA SER A 801 16.65 -16.16 -5.61
C SER A 801 16.76 -17.68 -5.74
N MET A 802 17.94 -18.26 -5.52
CA MET A 802 18.16 -19.70 -5.58
C MET A 802 17.35 -20.48 -4.55
N ASP A 803 17.17 -19.92 -3.35
CA ASP A 803 16.34 -20.50 -2.28
C ASP A 803 14.86 -20.61 -2.71
N MET A 804 14.40 -19.76 -3.64
CA MET A 804 13.06 -19.81 -4.25
C MET A 804 13.01 -20.69 -5.52
N GLY A 805 14.08 -21.42 -5.83
CA GLY A 805 14.14 -22.39 -6.94
C GLY A 805 14.54 -21.80 -8.30
N PHE A 806 14.90 -20.52 -8.35
CA PHE A 806 15.40 -19.87 -9.57
C PHE A 806 16.87 -20.23 -9.83
N ASN A 807 17.26 -20.26 -11.10
CA ASN A 807 18.63 -20.57 -11.54
C ASN A 807 19.26 -19.44 -12.37
N GLY A 808 18.57 -18.30 -12.48
CA GLY A 808 19.10 -17.10 -13.09
C GLY A 808 18.24 -15.85 -12.84
N ALA A 809 18.70 -14.70 -13.31
CA ALA A 809 17.93 -13.46 -13.36
C ALA A 809 18.03 -12.77 -14.73
N ARG A 810 17.00 -11.99 -15.05
CA ARG A 810 17.12 -10.90 -16.01
C ARG A 810 17.45 -9.63 -15.22
N LEU A 811 18.60 -9.04 -15.50
CA LEU A 811 19.11 -7.88 -14.79
C LEU A 811 18.50 -6.62 -15.40
N HIS A 812 17.45 -6.12 -14.76
CA HIS A 812 16.53 -5.11 -15.28
C HIS A 812 16.58 -3.85 -14.38
N GLU A 813 16.23 -2.64 -14.79
CA GLU A 813 16.66 -2.08 -16.06
C GLU A 813 17.82 -1.10 -15.82
N LYS A 814 18.99 -1.63 -15.46
CA LYS A 814 20.27 -0.93 -15.42
C LYS A 814 21.40 -1.92 -15.76
N ILE A 815 22.53 -1.40 -16.22
CA ILE A 815 23.76 -2.20 -16.35
C ILE A 815 24.38 -2.33 -14.96
N PHE A 816 24.44 -3.56 -14.44
CA PHE A 816 25.00 -3.82 -13.11
C PHE A 816 26.51 -3.62 -13.12
N GLU A 817 27.10 -3.42 -11.95
CA GLU A 817 28.54 -3.34 -11.82
C GLU A 817 29.21 -4.71 -11.95
N PRO A 818 30.47 -4.80 -12.43
CA PRO A 818 31.18 -6.08 -12.63
C PRO A 818 31.26 -6.95 -11.37
N GLN A 819 31.21 -6.34 -10.18
CA GLN A 819 31.13 -7.07 -8.91
C GLN A 819 29.88 -7.94 -8.81
N ALA A 820 28.71 -7.47 -9.26
CA ALA A 820 27.48 -8.27 -9.23
C ALA A 820 27.58 -9.49 -10.16
N LEU A 821 28.13 -9.29 -11.35
CA LEU A 821 28.35 -10.36 -12.33
C LEU A 821 29.37 -11.39 -11.85
N TYR A 822 30.42 -10.96 -11.14
CA TYR A 822 31.38 -11.87 -10.51
C TYR A 822 30.72 -12.86 -9.53
N TYR A 823 29.78 -12.40 -8.70
CA TYR A 823 29.05 -13.32 -7.81
C TYR A 823 28.12 -14.26 -8.60
N CYS A 824 27.52 -13.80 -9.70
CA CYS A 824 26.74 -14.67 -10.59
C CYS A 824 27.62 -15.78 -11.19
N ASP A 825 28.82 -15.42 -11.65
CA ASP A 825 29.79 -16.37 -12.21
C ASP A 825 30.23 -17.41 -11.18
N LYS A 826 30.62 -16.94 -9.99
CA LYS A 826 31.11 -17.79 -8.89
C LYS A 826 30.04 -18.73 -8.34
N MET A 827 28.78 -18.32 -8.38
CA MET A 827 27.66 -19.12 -7.87
C MET A 827 27.05 -20.04 -8.93
N GLY A 828 27.41 -19.89 -10.20
CA GLY A 828 26.79 -20.65 -11.27
C GLY A 828 25.34 -20.21 -11.51
N TYR A 829 25.09 -18.90 -11.54
CA TYR A 829 23.76 -18.30 -11.69
C TYR A 829 23.66 -17.65 -13.06
N MET A 830 22.62 -17.99 -13.84
CA MET A 830 22.47 -17.46 -15.20
C MET A 830 22.02 -16.01 -15.18
N VAL A 831 22.55 -15.23 -16.12
CA VAL A 831 22.21 -13.82 -16.29
C VAL A 831 21.78 -13.56 -17.72
N TRP A 832 20.70 -12.81 -17.86
CA TRP A 832 20.35 -12.12 -19.08
C TRP A 832 20.53 -10.63 -18.84
N GLU A 833 21.50 -10.02 -19.50
CA GLU A 833 21.85 -8.61 -19.31
C GLU A 833 21.04 -7.72 -20.26
N GLU A 834 20.61 -6.56 -19.77
CA GLU A 834 19.66 -5.68 -20.44
C GLU A 834 20.10 -4.22 -20.43
N TYR A 835 19.88 -3.53 -21.56
CA TYR A 835 20.14 -2.10 -21.65
C TYR A 835 19.00 -1.25 -21.04
N PRO A 836 19.28 -0.18 -20.27
CA PRO A 836 18.31 0.75 -19.69
C PRO A 836 17.64 1.69 -20.70
N ASN A 837 16.79 1.18 -21.60
CA ASN A 837 16.20 1.95 -22.70
C ASN A 837 14.95 2.77 -22.35
N TRP A 838 14.44 2.74 -21.13
CA TRP A 838 13.32 3.62 -20.75
C TRP A 838 13.73 5.10 -20.88
N GLY A 839 12.80 5.93 -21.38
CA GLY A 839 13.09 7.33 -21.75
C GLY A 839 13.50 7.55 -23.21
N LEU A 840 13.91 6.50 -23.95
CA LEU A 840 14.41 6.65 -25.32
C LEU A 840 13.28 6.83 -26.37
N ASP A 841 13.33 7.90 -27.19
CA ASP A 841 12.47 8.06 -28.39
C ASP A 841 12.85 7.09 -29.52
N ARG A 842 12.37 5.85 -29.40
CA ARG A 842 12.62 4.72 -30.31
C ARG A 842 11.95 4.84 -31.68
N ALA A 843 11.08 5.83 -31.87
CA ALA A 843 10.50 6.15 -33.17
C ALA A 843 11.44 6.99 -34.05
N SER A 844 12.47 7.61 -33.47
CA SER A 844 13.50 8.33 -34.21
C SER A 844 14.70 7.42 -34.48
N PHE A 845 15.16 7.34 -35.73
CA PHE A 845 16.39 6.62 -36.05
C PHE A 845 17.62 7.19 -35.34
N ASP A 846 17.58 8.48 -34.95
CA ASP A 846 18.65 9.13 -34.18
C ASP A 846 18.86 8.49 -32.80
N CYS A 847 17.89 7.73 -32.28
CA CYS A 847 18.05 7.01 -31.02
C CYS A 847 19.28 6.10 -31.04
N VAL A 848 19.63 5.51 -32.19
CA VAL A 848 20.82 4.64 -32.34
C VAL A 848 22.09 5.35 -31.89
N ASN A 849 22.27 6.63 -32.24
CA ASN A 849 23.45 7.41 -31.85
C ASN A 849 23.54 7.64 -30.34
N LYS A 850 22.43 7.51 -29.63
CA LYS A 850 22.30 7.88 -28.21
C LYS A 850 22.55 6.71 -27.27
N TYR A 851 22.24 5.48 -27.69
CA TYR A 851 22.39 4.30 -26.83
C TYR A 851 23.38 3.26 -27.36
N LEU A 852 23.57 3.14 -28.69
CA LEU A 852 24.33 2.02 -29.24
C LEU A 852 25.78 2.02 -28.75
N TYR A 853 26.39 3.20 -28.62
CA TYR A 853 27.76 3.31 -28.09
C TYR A 853 27.86 2.76 -26.67
N GLU A 854 26.98 3.24 -25.77
CA GLU A 854 26.94 2.78 -24.38
C GLU A 854 26.63 1.28 -24.28
N TRP A 855 25.67 0.79 -25.08
CA TRP A 855 25.37 -0.64 -25.14
C TRP A 855 26.55 -1.48 -25.60
N MET A 856 27.26 -1.07 -26.66
CA MET A 856 28.42 -1.82 -27.15
C MET A 856 29.59 -1.82 -26.14
N GLU A 857 29.75 -0.74 -25.37
CA GLU A 857 30.73 -0.71 -24.27
C GLU A 857 30.35 -1.66 -23.13
N ALA A 858 29.06 -1.78 -22.79
CA ALA A 858 28.58 -2.77 -21.82
C ALA A 858 28.85 -4.20 -22.31
N VAL A 859 28.45 -4.55 -23.53
CA VAL A 859 28.71 -5.86 -24.14
C VAL A 859 30.20 -6.18 -24.18
N LYS A 860 31.05 -5.18 -24.50
CA LYS A 860 32.52 -5.33 -24.49
C LYS A 860 33.06 -5.59 -23.09
N ARG A 861 32.62 -4.83 -22.08
CA ARG A 861 33.03 -4.97 -20.68
C ARG A 861 32.68 -6.35 -20.14
N ASP A 862 31.48 -6.83 -20.45
CA ASP A 862 30.90 -7.97 -19.77
C ASP A 862 31.02 -9.30 -20.54
N TYR A 863 31.58 -9.27 -21.76
CA TYR A 863 31.75 -10.43 -22.63
C TYR A 863 32.34 -11.66 -21.94
N ASN A 864 33.30 -11.46 -21.02
CA ASN A 864 34.05 -12.55 -20.41
C ASN A 864 33.25 -13.28 -19.31
N HIS A 865 32.10 -12.76 -18.86
CA HIS A 865 31.32 -13.38 -17.78
C HIS A 865 30.63 -14.66 -18.28
N PRO A 866 30.94 -15.85 -17.70
CA PRO A 866 30.25 -17.09 -18.05
C PRO A 866 28.77 -17.12 -17.66
N SER A 867 28.38 -16.40 -16.60
CA SER A 867 26.98 -16.29 -16.15
C SER A 867 26.06 -15.64 -17.17
N ILE A 868 26.56 -14.67 -17.94
CA ILE A 868 25.78 -14.08 -19.03
C ILE A 868 25.59 -15.15 -20.10
N ILE A 869 24.34 -15.51 -20.32
CA ILE A 869 23.93 -16.50 -21.32
C ILE A 869 23.14 -15.88 -22.48
N GLY A 870 22.82 -14.60 -22.41
CA GLY A 870 22.07 -13.89 -23.45
C GLY A 870 22.06 -12.38 -23.21
N TRP A 871 21.74 -11.64 -24.28
CA TRP A 871 21.73 -10.18 -24.31
C TRP A 871 20.35 -9.65 -24.67
N CYS A 872 19.86 -8.63 -23.96
CA CYS A 872 18.62 -7.91 -24.22
C CYS A 872 18.89 -6.46 -24.59
N VAL A 873 18.69 -6.14 -25.86
CA VAL A 873 19.06 -4.82 -26.40
C VAL A 873 18.05 -3.75 -25.99
N LEU A 874 16.76 -4.07 -26.01
CA LEU A 874 15.67 -3.17 -25.64
C LEU A 874 14.60 -3.94 -24.86
N ASN A 875 13.74 -3.21 -24.18
CA ASN A 875 12.65 -3.70 -23.37
C ASN A 875 11.41 -2.80 -23.52
N GLU A 876 10.25 -3.44 -23.58
CA GLU A 876 8.92 -2.85 -23.66
C GLU A 876 8.83 -1.72 -24.70
N VAL A 877 9.16 -2.08 -25.94
CA VAL A 877 9.13 -1.19 -27.09
C VAL A 877 7.79 -1.30 -27.82
N TRP A 878 7.06 -0.19 -27.86
CA TRP A 878 5.73 -0.07 -28.46
C TRP A 878 5.67 1.08 -29.46
N ASP A 879 4.66 1.07 -30.33
CA ASP A 879 4.31 2.24 -31.13
C ASP A 879 3.88 3.41 -30.23
N ALA A 880 4.57 4.55 -30.34
CA ALA A 880 4.30 5.72 -29.52
C ALA A 880 3.29 6.66 -30.21
N GLY A 881 2.03 6.58 -29.81
CA GLY A 881 0.94 7.41 -30.35
C GLY A 881 0.59 7.04 -31.80
N ARG A 882 1.03 7.84 -32.77
CA ARG A 882 0.86 7.57 -34.22
C ARG A 882 2.18 7.25 -34.93
N ARG A 883 3.31 7.16 -34.21
CA ARG A 883 4.63 6.91 -34.77
C ARG A 883 5.03 5.46 -34.51
N ARG A 884 5.34 4.74 -35.58
CA ARG A 884 5.92 3.39 -35.51
C ARG A 884 7.38 3.49 -35.08
N ILE A 885 7.84 2.51 -34.31
CA ILE A 885 9.27 2.38 -33.97
C ILE A 885 10.11 2.14 -35.24
N SER A 886 11.39 2.48 -35.20
CA SER A 886 12.29 2.18 -36.32
C SER A 886 12.77 0.74 -36.26
N ASP A 887 12.21 -0.12 -37.11
CA ASP A 887 12.68 -1.50 -37.31
C ASP A 887 14.19 -1.55 -37.63
N GLU A 888 14.70 -0.58 -38.39
CA GLU A 888 16.13 -0.46 -38.72
C GLU A 888 17.00 -0.17 -37.50
N ALA A 889 16.56 0.70 -36.59
CA ALA A 889 17.28 1.00 -35.36
C ALA A 889 17.41 -0.24 -34.47
N VAL A 890 16.32 -1.00 -34.33
CA VAL A 890 16.30 -2.27 -33.58
C VAL A 890 17.24 -3.30 -34.22
N LYS A 891 17.15 -3.48 -35.54
CA LYS A 891 18.04 -4.38 -36.30
C LYS A 891 19.51 -4.04 -36.13
N ILE A 892 19.87 -2.76 -36.21
CA ILE A 892 21.28 -2.32 -36.10
C ILE A 892 21.87 -2.76 -34.77
N ALA A 893 21.17 -2.54 -33.66
CA ALA A 893 21.68 -2.90 -32.35
C ALA A 893 21.70 -4.41 -32.11
N TYR A 894 20.69 -5.15 -32.60
CA TYR A 894 20.73 -6.62 -32.64
C TYR A 894 21.97 -7.12 -33.40
N TYR A 895 22.18 -6.66 -34.64
CA TYR A 895 23.30 -7.13 -35.47
C TYR A 895 24.67 -6.69 -34.93
N ALA A 896 24.77 -5.48 -34.37
CA ALA A 896 25.98 -5.02 -33.71
C ALA A 896 26.35 -5.94 -32.53
N THR A 897 25.36 -6.30 -31.71
CA THR A 897 25.53 -7.25 -30.61
C THR A 897 25.97 -8.62 -31.13
N LYS A 898 25.28 -9.19 -32.13
CA LYS A 898 25.64 -10.49 -32.74
C LYS A 898 26.99 -10.50 -33.44
N TRP A 899 27.41 -9.38 -34.02
CA TRP A 899 28.73 -9.27 -34.66
C TRP A 899 29.85 -9.27 -33.63
N TYR A 900 29.62 -8.63 -32.49
CA TYR A 900 30.59 -8.60 -31.40
C TYR A 900 30.62 -9.93 -30.63
N ASP A 901 29.45 -10.47 -30.27
CA ASP A 901 29.28 -11.74 -29.57
C ASP A 901 28.42 -12.73 -30.36
N LYS A 902 29.10 -13.70 -30.97
CA LYS A 902 28.49 -14.79 -31.72
C LYS A 902 28.14 -15.99 -30.85
N SER A 903 28.64 -16.03 -29.61
CA SER A 903 28.54 -17.18 -28.72
C SER A 903 27.23 -17.22 -27.95
N ARG A 904 26.51 -16.10 -27.87
CA ARG A 904 25.27 -15.98 -27.09
C ARG A 904 24.06 -15.60 -27.96
N PRO A 905 22.84 -16.03 -27.56
CA PRO A 905 21.61 -15.51 -28.14
C PRO A 905 21.39 -14.03 -27.80
N VAL A 906 20.68 -13.34 -28.69
CA VAL A 906 20.26 -11.94 -28.51
C VAL A 906 18.76 -11.83 -28.69
N ILE A 907 18.13 -11.11 -27.78
CA ILE A 907 16.76 -10.63 -27.91
C ILE A 907 16.78 -9.13 -28.26
N ASP A 908 16.04 -8.76 -29.30
CA ASP A 908 16.00 -7.38 -29.79
C ASP A 908 15.18 -6.47 -28.88
N THR A 909 13.95 -6.88 -28.57
CA THR A 909 13.08 -6.23 -27.59
C THR A 909 12.40 -7.27 -26.71
N SER A 910 12.61 -7.20 -25.40
CA SER A 910 11.77 -7.92 -24.44
C SER A 910 10.40 -7.27 -24.35
N GLY A 911 9.32 -8.05 -24.24
CA GLY A 911 7.99 -7.54 -23.88
C GLY A 911 7.22 -6.73 -24.91
N GLY A 912 7.79 -6.40 -26.07
CA GLY A 912 7.18 -5.60 -27.14
C GLY A 912 6.76 -6.41 -28.36
N PHE A 913 7.09 -5.91 -29.55
CA PHE A 913 7.02 -6.69 -30.79
C PHE A 913 8.39 -6.85 -31.43
N HIS A 914 8.70 -8.10 -31.81
CA HIS A 914 9.98 -8.45 -32.40
C HIS A 914 10.09 -8.04 -33.86
N VAL A 915 11.30 -7.62 -34.22
CA VAL A 915 11.73 -7.33 -35.59
C VAL A 915 12.72 -8.41 -36.06
N VAL A 916 13.71 -8.75 -35.25
CA VAL A 916 14.68 -9.83 -35.47
C VAL A 916 15.18 -10.34 -34.12
N THR A 917 15.01 -11.63 -33.82
CA THR A 917 15.39 -12.17 -32.51
C THR A 917 15.82 -13.63 -32.59
N ASP A 918 16.73 -14.04 -31.70
CA ASP A 918 17.10 -15.45 -31.53
C ASP A 918 16.10 -16.23 -30.67
N THR A 919 15.36 -15.54 -29.80
CA THR A 919 14.30 -16.10 -28.95
C THR A 919 13.08 -15.19 -28.98
N PHE A 920 11.90 -15.75 -29.19
CA PHE A 920 10.66 -14.98 -29.19
C PHE A 920 10.12 -14.93 -27.76
N ASP A 921 10.01 -13.74 -27.19
CA ASP A 921 9.48 -13.56 -25.85
C ASP A 921 8.13 -12.82 -25.81
N VAL A 922 7.46 -12.94 -24.67
CA VAL A 922 6.27 -12.16 -24.33
C VAL A 922 6.26 -11.80 -22.84
N HIS A 923 5.62 -10.67 -22.53
CA HIS A 923 5.17 -10.33 -21.18
C HIS A 923 3.69 -10.71 -21.03
N ASP A 924 3.33 -11.50 -20.02
CA ASP A 924 1.94 -11.90 -19.76
C ASP A 924 1.59 -11.91 -18.26
N TYR A 925 0.75 -10.93 -17.90
CA TYR A 925 0.27 -10.71 -16.54
C TYR A 925 -1.19 -11.19 -16.34
N GLU A 926 -1.69 -12.09 -17.18
CA GLU A 926 -3.03 -12.69 -17.02
C GLU A 926 -3.09 -13.54 -15.73
N GLY A 927 -3.88 -13.08 -14.77
CA GLY A 927 -4.04 -13.72 -13.46
C GLY A 927 -5.17 -14.76 -13.39
N ASP A 928 -6.05 -14.81 -14.39
CA ASP A 928 -7.08 -15.84 -14.50
C ASP A 928 -6.50 -17.12 -15.12
N LEU A 929 -6.56 -18.22 -14.35
CA LEU A 929 -5.91 -19.48 -14.71
C LEU A 929 -6.48 -20.11 -15.99
N ASP A 930 -7.79 -20.00 -16.22
CA ASP A 930 -8.44 -20.58 -17.39
C ASP A 930 -8.11 -19.77 -18.64
N LYS A 931 -8.09 -18.43 -18.53
CA LYS A 931 -7.66 -17.56 -19.62
C LYS A 931 -6.19 -17.73 -19.96
N PHE A 932 -5.33 -17.84 -18.94
CA PHE A 932 -3.91 -18.10 -19.14
C PHE A 932 -3.73 -19.41 -19.90
N ALA A 933 -4.33 -20.51 -19.41
CA ALA A 933 -4.25 -21.80 -20.09
C ALA A 933 -4.78 -21.77 -21.53
N ALA A 934 -5.88 -21.06 -21.78
CA ALA A 934 -6.46 -20.92 -23.12
C ALA A 934 -5.54 -20.17 -24.11
N LYS A 935 -4.76 -19.17 -23.65
CA LYS A 935 -3.80 -18.46 -24.52
C LYS A 935 -2.70 -19.38 -25.06
N TYR A 936 -2.23 -20.31 -24.23
CA TYR A 936 -1.09 -21.19 -24.55
C TYR A 936 -1.52 -22.59 -25.01
N GLU A 937 -2.81 -22.82 -25.28
CA GLU A 937 -3.33 -24.12 -25.76
C GLU A 937 -2.66 -24.57 -27.07
N LYS A 938 -2.23 -23.62 -27.90
CA LYS A 938 -1.50 -23.86 -29.15
C LYS A 938 0.02 -23.92 -29.01
N GLY A 939 0.55 -23.84 -27.79
CA GLY A 939 1.99 -23.82 -27.49
C GLY A 939 2.60 -22.42 -27.39
N GLN A 940 2.04 -21.42 -28.06
CA GLN A 940 2.54 -20.04 -28.01
C GLN A 940 1.43 -19.02 -28.14
N TYR A 941 1.63 -17.88 -27.48
CA TYR A 941 0.79 -16.70 -27.61
C TYR A 941 1.58 -15.56 -28.28
N ILE A 942 0.95 -14.84 -29.21
CA ILE A 942 1.58 -13.75 -29.94
C ILE A 942 0.82 -12.46 -29.60
N THR A 943 1.40 -11.62 -28.76
CA THR A 943 0.75 -10.40 -28.24
C THR A 943 0.36 -9.42 -29.35
N PHE A 944 1.16 -9.33 -30.41
CA PHE A 944 1.00 -8.36 -31.49
C PHE A 944 0.98 -9.03 -32.88
N ASP A 945 0.13 -10.06 -33.04
CA ASP A 945 0.00 -10.91 -34.24
C ASP A 945 -0.23 -10.16 -35.58
N LYS A 946 -0.64 -8.90 -35.52
CA LYS A 946 -0.83 -8.03 -36.69
C LYS A 946 0.45 -7.37 -37.21
N ILE A 947 1.48 -7.22 -36.37
CA ILE A 947 2.69 -6.44 -36.69
C ILE A 947 4.00 -7.21 -36.48
N GLN A 948 3.95 -8.34 -35.78
CA GLN A 948 5.06 -9.30 -35.68
C GLN A 948 4.60 -10.70 -36.05
N LYS A 949 5.56 -11.55 -36.39
CA LYS A 949 5.34 -12.93 -36.78
C LYS A 949 6.23 -13.86 -35.99
N TYR A 950 5.63 -14.91 -35.43
CA TYR A 950 6.37 -16.02 -34.87
C TYR A 950 6.81 -16.98 -35.99
N GLU A 951 8.10 -17.25 -36.07
CA GLU A 951 8.73 -18.06 -37.13
C GLU A 951 9.29 -19.38 -36.61
N GLY A 952 8.92 -19.76 -35.38
CA GLY A 952 9.35 -21.01 -34.77
C GLY A 952 10.60 -20.89 -33.90
N GLN A 953 11.02 -19.67 -33.53
CA GLN A 953 12.07 -19.44 -32.54
C GLN A 953 11.76 -20.15 -31.20
N PRO A 954 12.77 -20.46 -30.37
CA PRO A 954 12.57 -20.79 -28.96
C PRO A 954 11.65 -19.74 -28.29
N TYR A 955 10.71 -20.21 -27.47
CA TYR A 955 9.71 -19.34 -26.85
C TYR A 955 10.02 -19.08 -25.38
N TRP A 956 9.90 -17.82 -24.94
CA TRP A 956 10.18 -17.40 -23.57
C TRP A 956 9.06 -16.53 -23.02
N ILE A 957 8.54 -16.84 -21.84
CA ILE A 957 7.71 -15.87 -21.10
C ILE A 957 8.65 -15.10 -20.17
N SER A 958 9.16 -13.97 -20.68
CA SER A 958 10.24 -13.18 -20.07
C SER A 958 9.77 -12.22 -19.00
N GLU A 959 8.45 -12.02 -18.85
CA GLU A 959 7.82 -11.50 -17.64
C GLU A 959 6.45 -12.14 -17.46
N TYR A 960 6.18 -12.63 -16.26
CA TYR A 960 4.84 -13.01 -15.82
C TYR A 960 4.71 -12.80 -14.31
N GLY A 961 3.47 -12.87 -13.83
CA GLY A 961 3.16 -12.70 -12.43
C GLY A 961 2.15 -11.58 -12.24
N GLY A 962 2.49 -10.56 -11.45
CA GLY A 962 1.51 -9.56 -11.05
C GLY A 962 0.46 -10.14 -10.08
N ILE A 963 0.93 -10.98 -9.16
CA ILE A 963 0.10 -11.67 -8.18
C ILE A 963 0.29 -10.97 -6.83
N LYS A 964 0.18 -9.65 -6.79
CA LYS A 964 0.59 -8.83 -5.64
C LYS A 964 -0.02 -9.32 -4.31
N TYR A 965 0.81 -9.67 -3.33
CA TYR A 965 0.41 -10.02 -1.95
C TYR A 965 1.43 -9.46 -0.94
N ILE A 966 1.00 -8.68 0.07
CA ILE A 966 1.86 -7.79 0.89
C ILE A 966 1.85 -8.15 2.40
N PRO A 967 2.79 -8.97 2.91
CA PRO A 967 2.82 -9.31 4.33
C PRO A 967 3.93 -8.67 5.21
N PHE A 968 4.58 -7.55 4.85
CA PHE A 968 4.87 -6.45 5.81
C PHE A 968 5.23 -5.12 5.09
N GLY A 969 4.33 -4.12 5.25
CA GLY A 969 4.45 -2.71 4.84
C GLY A 969 3.08 -2.01 4.94
N ASP A 970 3.00 -0.84 5.58
CA ASP A 970 1.78 -0.10 5.96
C ASP A 970 1.12 0.66 4.78
N ARG A 971 1.02 0.03 3.60
CA ARG A 971 0.75 0.73 2.33
C ARG A 971 -0.45 0.20 1.55
N ASP A 972 -1.64 0.30 2.13
CA ASP A 972 -2.89 0.27 1.33
C ASP A 972 -3.11 1.61 0.59
N LYS A 973 -2.54 2.71 1.08
CA LYS A 973 -2.59 4.00 0.37
C LYS A 973 -1.39 4.14 -0.56
N GLY A 974 -1.62 3.90 -1.85
CA GLY A 974 -0.69 4.24 -2.94
C GLY A 974 0.25 3.13 -3.42
N SER A 975 0.11 1.89 -2.96
CA SER A 975 0.90 0.78 -3.50
C SER A 975 0.42 0.40 -4.90
N TRP A 976 1.36 0.08 -5.79
CA TRP A 976 1.12 -0.34 -7.18
C TRP A 976 1.65 -1.77 -7.44
N GLY A 977 1.11 -2.45 -8.44
CA GLY A 977 1.55 -3.77 -8.88
C GLY A 977 0.85 -4.18 -10.17
N TYR A 978 1.41 -5.17 -10.86
CA TYR A 978 0.77 -5.74 -12.04
C TYR A 978 -0.36 -6.67 -11.59
N GLY A 979 -1.42 -6.81 -12.38
CA GLY A 979 -2.53 -7.75 -12.12
C GLY A 979 -3.42 -7.45 -10.89
N ASN A 980 -4.25 -8.42 -10.53
CA ASN A 980 -5.17 -8.33 -9.37
C ASN A 980 -4.50 -8.90 -8.12
N ALA A 981 -4.54 -8.16 -7.02
CA ALA A 981 -3.98 -8.59 -5.74
C ALA A 981 -4.59 -9.92 -5.27
N ALA A 982 -3.74 -10.82 -4.77
CA ALA A 982 -4.19 -12.00 -4.04
C ALA A 982 -4.61 -11.58 -2.62
N ALA A 983 -5.70 -12.16 -2.13
CA ALA A 983 -6.27 -11.84 -0.82
C ALA A 983 -5.40 -12.36 0.33
N ASP A 984 -4.77 -13.52 0.14
CA ASP A 984 -3.93 -14.18 1.14
C ASP A 984 -2.79 -14.99 0.49
N GLU A 985 -1.90 -15.52 1.34
CA GLU A 985 -0.77 -16.35 0.94
C GLU A 985 -1.22 -17.61 0.17
N ALA A 986 -2.34 -18.22 0.56
CA ALA A 986 -2.82 -19.43 -0.08
C ALA A 986 -3.30 -19.16 -1.52
N GLU A 987 -3.98 -18.04 -1.75
CA GLU A 987 -4.37 -17.60 -3.08
C GLU A 987 -3.14 -17.25 -3.95
N PHE A 988 -2.15 -16.56 -3.38
CA PHE A 988 -0.89 -16.29 -4.06
C PHE A 988 -0.25 -17.59 -4.54
N LEU A 989 -0.02 -18.53 -3.63
CA LEU A 989 0.66 -19.79 -3.91
C LEU A 989 -0.12 -20.61 -4.96
N LYS A 990 -1.45 -20.63 -4.88
CA LYS A 990 -2.29 -21.29 -5.88
C LYS A 990 -2.06 -20.69 -7.28
N ARG A 991 -2.13 -19.37 -7.42
CA ARG A 991 -1.98 -18.70 -8.72
C ARG A 991 -0.56 -18.85 -9.24
N TYR A 992 0.45 -18.55 -8.41
CA TYR A 992 1.85 -18.69 -8.74
C TYR A 992 2.16 -20.11 -9.24
N CYS A 993 1.87 -21.12 -8.42
CA CYS A 993 2.23 -22.49 -8.77
C CYS A 993 1.48 -22.99 -10.00
N SER A 994 0.22 -22.57 -10.20
CA SER A 994 -0.57 -22.97 -11.37
C SER A 994 -0.04 -22.36 -12.66
N ILE A 995 0.29 -21.07 -12.65
CA ILE A 995 0.84 -20.38 -13.82
C ILE A 995 2.24 -20.92 -14.12
N THR A 996 3.15 -20.92 -13.14
CA THR A 996 4.51 -21.46 -13.27
C THR A 996 4.49 -22.90 -13.80
N SER A 997 3.68 -23.78 -13.21
CA SER A 997 3.55 -25.17 -13.70
C SER A 997 3.01 -25.27 -15.12
N SER A 998 2.11 -24.37 -15.53
CA SER A 998 1.56 -24.36 -16.90
C SER A 998 2.63 -23.97 -17.91
N ILE A 999 3.47 -22.99 -17.57
CA ILE A 999 4.62 -22.58 -18.39
C ILE A 999 5.63 -23.73 -18.48
N MET A 1000 5.99 -24.35 -17.35
CA MET A 1000 6.97 -25.45 -17.29
C MET A 1000 6.53 -26.69 -18.08
N LYS A 1001 5.21 -26.93 -18.20
CA LYS A 1001 4.65 -28.05 -18.96
C LYS A 1001 4.53 -27.79 -20.46
N ASN A 1002 4.70 -26.55 -20.91
CA ASN A 1002 4.65 -26.21 -22.30
C ASN A 1002 5.95 -26.64 -23.00
N PRO A 1003 5.91 -27.59 -23.96
CA PRO A 1003 7.12 -28.09 -24.63
C PRO A 1003 7.75 -27.08 -25.61
N GLU A 1004 7.08 -25.96 -25.91
CA GLU A 1004 7.61 -24.90 -26.77
C GLU A 1004 8.41 -23.85 -25.99
N THR A 1005 8.22 -23.78 -24.66
CA THR A 1005 8.84 -22.79 -23.80
C THR A 1005 10.17 -23.31 -23.26
N TRP A 1006 11.24 -22.53 -23.36
CA TRP A 1006 12.55 -22.89 -22.81
C TRP A 1006 12.89 -22.18 -21.49
N ALA A 1007 12.18 -21.09 -21.18
CA ALA A 1007 12.39 -20.31 -19.96
C ALA A 1007 11.13 -19.59 -19.47
N LEU A 1008 11.18 -19.19 -18.20
CA LEU A 1008 10.25 -18.26 -17.55
C LEU A 1008 11.04 -17.17 -16.83
N CYS A 1009 10.41 -16.03 -16.58
CA CYS A 1009 10.97 -14.99 -15.73
C CYS A 1009 9.87 -14.31 -14.89
N TYR A 1010 9.95 -14.46 -13.57
CA TYR A 1010 8.93 -13.95 -12.65
C TYR A 1010 9.18 -12.49 -12.24
N THR A 1011 8.15 -11.64 -12.27
CA THR A 1011 8.20 -10.25 -11.79
C THR A 1011 7.69 -10.18 -10.35
N GLN A 1012 8.52 -10.01 -9.31
CA GLN A 1012 9.98 -9.75 -9.28
C GLN A 1012 10.59 -10.30 -7.97
N LEU A 1013 11.91 -10.23 -7.77
CA LEU A 1013 12.56 -10.76 -6.56
C LEU A 1013 12.14 -10.00 -5.30
N TYR A 1014 12.21 -8.67 -5.30
CA TYR A 1014 11.88 -7.84 -4.14
C TYR A 1014 10.96 -6.69 -4.53
N ASP A 1015 10.18 -6.21 -3.57
CA ASP A 1015 9.40 -4.98 -3.72
C ASP A 1015 10.36 -3.79 -3.96
N VAL A 1016 9.99 -2.85 -4.82
CA VAL A 1016 10.75 -1.62 -5.07
C VAL A 1016 9.82 -0.43 -4.89
N GLU A 1017 10.04 0.30 -3.80
CA GLU A 1017 9.28 1.50 -3.44
C GLU A 1017 7.75 1.31 -3.41
N GLN A 1018 7.02 1.84 -4.39
CA GLN A 1018 5.57 1.69 -4.53
C GLN A 1018 5.16 0.36 -5.18
N GLU A 1019 6.05 -0.27 -5.95
CA GLU A 1019 5.79 -1.53 -6.62
C GLU A 1019 6.05 -2.70 -5.67
N VAL A 1020 4.99 -3.47 -5.36
CA VAL A 1020 5.06 -4.51 -4.33
C VAL A 1020 4.72 -5.90 -4.85
N ASN A 1021 5.19 -6.20 -6.07
CA ASN A 1021 5.07 -7.50 -6.74
C ASN A 1021 6.14 -8.52 -6.30
N GLY A 1022 7.09 -8.12 -5.45
CA GLY A 1022 8.25 -8.90 -5.04
C GLY A 1022 7.90 -10.14 -4.24
N LEU A 1023 8.77 -11.15 -4.29
CA LEU A 1023 8.74 -12.28 -3.36
C LEU A 1023 9.28 -11.91 -1.96
N TYR A 1024 10.09 -10.86 -1.90
CA TYR A 1024 10.63 -10.26 -0.70
C TYR A 1024 10.20 -8.78 -0.59
N THR A 1025 10.24 -8.20 0.61
CA THR A 1025 10.07 -6.75 0.77
C THR A 1025 11.28 -5.98 0.23
N TYR A 1026 11.20 -4.65 0.15
CA TYR A 1026 12.32 -3.83 -0.35
C TYR A 1026 13.60 -4.01 0.49
N GLU A 1027 13.45 -4.28 1.79
CA GLU A 1027 14.53 -4.58 2.72
C GLU A 1027 15.01 -6.05 2.64
N ARG A 1028 14.52 -6.84 1.68
CA ARG A 1028 14.79 -8.29 1.49
C ARG A 1028 14.25 -9.17 2.62
N LYS A 1029 13.13 -8.79 3.25
CA LYS A 1029 12.42 -9.67 4.20
C LYS A 1029 11.49 -10.61 3.44
N CYS A 1030 11.48 -11.90 3.79
CA CYS A 1030 10.62 -12.88 3.13
C CYS A 1030 9.15 -12.56 3.40
N LYS A 1031 8.32 -12.63 2.34
CA LYS A 1031 6.87 -12.40 2.42
C LYS A 1031 6.08 -13.69 2.71
N PHE A 1032 6.74 -14.84 2.77
CA PHE A 1032 6.04 -16.12 2.83
C PHE A 1032 6.40 -16.89 4.10
N SER A 1033 5.47 -17.74 4.55
CA SER A 1033 5.75 -18.75 5.56
C SER A 1033 6.83 -19.72 5.07
N PRO A 1034 7.52 -20.45 5.96
CA PRO A 1034 8.45 -21.51 5.55
C PRO A 1034 7.82 -22.53 4.58
N GLU A 1035 6.55 -22.87 4.78
CA GLU A 1035 5.78 -23.73 3.89
C GLU A 1035 5.54 -23.07 2.52
N GLY A 1036 5.25 -21.77 2.49
CA GLY A 1036 5.09 -21.00 1.27
C GLY A 1036 6.38 -20.87 0.46
N VAL A 1037 7.52 -20.60 1.11
CA VAL A 1037 8.85 -20.61 0.48
C VAL A 1037 9.12 -21.97 -0.15
N LYS A 1038 8.85 -23.06 0.59
CA LYS A 1038 9.01 -24.41 0.07
C LYS A 1038 8.12 -24.67 -1.14
N ALA A 1039 6.86 -24.24 -1.12
CA ALA A 1039 5.94 -24.41 -2.23
C ALA A 1039 6.38 -23.67 -3.50
N ILE A 1040 6.87 -22.43 -3.35
CA ILE A 1040 7.46 -21.64 -4.44
C ILE A 1040 8.67 -22.38 -5.00
N HIS A 1041 9.62 -22.77 -4.13
CA HIS A 1041 10.81 -23.51 -4.53
C HIS A 1041 10.46 -24.79 -5.29
N ASP A 1042 9.62 -25.65 -4.71
CA ASP A 1042 9.26 -26.94 -5.31
C ASP A 1042 8.61 -26.77 -6.69
N CYS A 1043 7.76 -25.74 -6.85
CA CYS A 1043 7.10 -25.45 -8.12
C CYS A 1043 8.09 -24.93 -9.18
N THR A 1044 8.98 -24.01 -8.80
CA THR A 1044 9.94 -23.39 -9.72
C THR A 1044 11.02 -24.38 -10.11
N ALA A 1045 11.55 -25.14 -9.16
CA ALA A 1045 12.60 -26.13 -9.36
C ALA A 1045 12.11 -27.43 -10.02
N ALA A 1046 10.79 -27.60 -10.24
CA ALA A 1046 10.23 -28.76 -10.92
C ALA A 1046 10.85 -28.93 -12.32
N LYS A 1047 10.97 -30.18 -12.78
CA LYS A 1047 11.49 -30.49 -14.12
C LYS A 1047 10.52 -30.00 -15.19
N ALA A 1048 11.01 -29.20 -16.14
CA ALA A 1048 10.20 -28.73 -17.28
C ALA A 1048 10.03 -29.82 -18.34
N ALA A 1049 9.00 -29.70 -19.20
CA ALA A 1049 8.73 -30.65 -20.28
C ALA A 1049 9.85 -30.76 -21.32
N ILE A 1050 10.59 -29.66 -21.52
CA ILE A 1050 11.67 -29.55 -22.51
C ILE A 1050 13.06 -29.91 -21.95
N GLU A 1051 13.17 -30.03 -20.63
CA GLU A 1051 14.44 -30.26 -19.89
C GLU A 1051 14.79 -31.75 -19.85
N ASP A 1052 16.10 -32.07 -19.97
CA ASP A 1052 16.58 -33.45 -20.09
C ASP A 1052 16.56 -34.25 -18.79
#